data_AF-A0A7C4RUV1-F1
#
_entry.id   AF-A0A7C4RUV1-F1
#
_cell.length_a   1.000
_cell.length_b   1.000
_cell.length_c   1.000
_cell.angle_alpha   90.00
_cell.angle_beta   90.00
_cell.angle_gamma   90.00
#
_symmetry.space_group_name_H-M   'P 1'
#
loop_
_entity.id
_entity.type
_entity.pdbx_description
1 polymer ?
#
loop_
_entity_poly.entity_id
_entity_poly.type
_entity_poly.pdbx_seq_one_letter_code
_entity_poly.pdbx_strand_id
1 'polypeptide(L)'
;MKFIVPTVLVLSIIAFVAAYNLPLILYNRITSELEAPENKVPSGLIIEYSDGTLLYSPKTVWRDYDEIPQILKDSVIASEDKRFYKHSGIDLKGILRSLFVIITTDEIQGGSTITQQLARTLYLTTERTWRRKLKEVMIALWLEQKYSKEEILEMYINSVYLGNGIYGFPAAARYYFRKPIDELTPLEIAMLVATLRSPEKANPLRDLNTQFTKTVLNKMKEADIINDQEYQRYLESLGKERILPYEEAKEHLDVDLFWMIVTDLKDLGFDLALLRNGFRVRTTLDRSMQRLLMENIDKKTMAGLIVEHTTGRIKAAYGLGIFEGRRQIGSVVKPYYYYLAFMAGWNKNDILEDKPIKIGKWEPKNFDEEFWQAVTVENALVYSRNVPSVNLFMKLGQNKVKHFIQNVLMVDGFYPNDATISLGTIETSLVDVAKGYEPIFNGGIVVRPRIIEYVRDKNGVYYYSYRPEVLNIVHNPKGFDARTPVEASILTLQVLEKVVSMGTGKSAYLPGRTIYGKTGTAENNAWFVGGDGKYLFLLVKDGKNLTGGRDVAPTWKKIASQTVIGYTPIGMPIKTSVAKTSPASTESSELEGERIELPSPQSTSKEAEEEKFGAELSISEIYERVKNRTITSTEILDLLKTKSPDEQKEILTEINKYDSDLAAEVYLKLLGGGEF
;
A
#
# COMPACT_ATOMS: atom_id res chain seq x y z
N MET A 1 -44.15 -51.12 -17.27
CA MET A 1 -42.92 -51.71 -16.69
C MET A 1 -41.84 -52.09 -17.70
N LYS A 2 -42.15 -52.53 -18.94
CA LYS A 2 -41.13 -53.01 -19.92
C LYS A 2 -40.05 -52.00 -20.38
N PHE A 3 -40.28 -50.69 -20.23
CA PHE A 3 -39.32 -49.65 -20.64
C PHE A 3 -38.55 -49.00 -19.47
N ILE A 4 -38.92 -49.28 -18.22
CA ILE A 4 -38.30 -48.66 -17.04
C ILE A 4 -36.96 -49.34 -16.74
N VAL A 5 -36.93 -50.67 -16.79
CA VAL A 5 -35.73 -51.47 -16.46
C VAL A 5 -34.54 -51.18 -17.41
N PRO A 6 -34.72 -51.13 -18.76
CA PRO A 6 -33.61 -50.81 -19.66
C PRO A 6 -33.10 -49.38 -19.49
N THR A 7 -34.01 -48.43 -19.26
CA THR A 7 -33.66 -47.01 -19.07
C THR A 7 -32.88 -46.80 -17.77
N VAL A 8 -33.30 -47.45 -16.67
CA VAL A 8 -32.57 -47.43 -15.40
C VAL A 8 -31.19 -48.09 -15.56
N LEU A 9 -31.09 -49.19 -16.29
CA LEU A 9 -29.81 -49.86 -16.55
C LEU A 9 -28.85 -48.98 -17.37
N VAL A 10 -29.32 -48.35 -18.44
CA VAL A 10 -28.53 -47.43 -19.27
C VAL A 10 -28.08 -46.21 -18.47
N LEU A 11 -28.97 -45.60 -17.68
CA LEU A 11 -28.61 -44.49 -16.80
C LEU A 11 -27.61 -44.92 -15.72
N SER A 12 -27.72 -46.14 -15.20
CA SER A 12 -26.76 -46.69 -14.23
C SER A 12 -25.38 -46.92 -14.85
N ILE A 13 -25.33 -47.41 -16.10
CA ILE A 13 -24.08 -47.58 -16.85
C ILE A 13 -23.46 -46.22 -17.17
N ILE A 14 -24.25 -45.24 -17.64
CA ILE A 14 -23.76 -43.89 -17.90
C ILE A 14 -23.26 -43.24 -16.61
N ALA A 15 -24.00 -43.37 -15.50
CA ALA A 15 -23.57 -42.88 -14.20
C ALA A 15 -22.28 -43.56 -13.71
N PHE A 16 -22.13 -44.87 -13.93
CA PHE A 16 -20.92 -45.61 -13.60
C PHE A 16 -19.72 -45.18 -14.44
N VAL A 17 -19.90 -45.07 -15.76
CA VAL A 17 -18.87 -44.60 -16.70
C VAL A 17 -18.48 -43.16 -16.37
N ALA A 18 -19.43 -42.28 -16.08
CA ALA A 18 -19.16 -40.91 -15.66
C ALA A 18 -18.45 -40.88 -14.30
N ALA A 19 -18.89 -41.67 -13.31
CA ALA A 19 -18.27 -41.75 -12.00
C ALA A 19 -16.82 -42.26 -12.06
N TYR A 20 -16.49 -43.11 -13.03
CA TYR A 20 -15.14 -43.61 -13.24
C TYR A 20 -14.25 -42.64 -14.05
N ASN A 21 -14.76 -42.10 -15.15
CA ASN A 21 -13.96 -41.28 -16.08
C ASN A 21 -13.84 -39.81 -15.66
N LEU A 22 -14.87 -39.24 -15.03
CA LEU A 22 -14.88 -37.83 -14.65
C LEU A 22 -13.75 -37.48 -13.65
N PRO A 23 -13.46 -38.28 -12.59
CA PRO A 23 -12.30 -38.05 -11.74
C PRO A 23 -10.97 -38.09 -12.49
N LEU A 24 -10.84 -39.00 -13.47
CA LEU A 24 -9.63 -39.15 -14.27
C LEU A 24 -9.41 -37.96 -15.21
N ILE A 25 -10.47 -37.48 -15.85
CA ILE A 25 -10.46 -36.28 -16.70
C ILE A 25 -10.11 -35.05 -15.86
N LEU A 26 -10.74 -34.90 -14.68
CA LEU A 26 -10.44 -33.82 -13.75
C LEU A 26 -9.00 -33.87 -13.26
N TYR A 27 -8.50 -35.06 -12.89
CA TYR A 27 -7.13 -35.27 -12.48
C TYR A 27 -6.16 -34.79 -13.57
N ASN A 28 -6.27 -35.33 -14.79
CA ASN A 28 -5.40 -34.96 -15.90
C ASN A 28 -5.45 -33.47 -16.23
N ARG A 29 -6.65 -32.86 -16.18
CA ARG A 29 -6.81 -31.42 -16.40
C ARG A 29 -6.17 -30.57 -15.31
N ILE A 30 -6.20 -31.01 -14.06
CA ILE A 30 -5.64 -30.27 -12.93
C ILE A 30 -4.12 -30.43 -12.87
N THR A 31 -3.58 -31.59 -13.26
CA THR A 31 -2.18 -31.96 -13.00
C THR A 31 -1.25 -31.85 -14.21
N SER A 32 -1.79 -31.72 -15.43
CA SER A 32 -0.98 -31.63 -16.67
C SER A 32 -0.11 -30.38 -16.75
N GLU A 33 -0.51 -29.29 -16.11
CA GLU A 33 0.22 -28.01 -16.10
C GLU A 33 0.99 -27.77 -14.79
N LEU A 34 1.01 -28.74 -13.86
CA LEU A 34 1.71 -28.57 -12.59
C LEU A 34 3.22 -28.74 -12.76
N GLU A 35 3.95 -27.67 -12.50
CA GLU A 35 5.40 -27.71 -12.34
C GLU A 35 5.79 -28.60 -11.16
N ALA A 36 6.94 -29.26 -11.28
CA ALA A 36 7.53 -29.98 -10.15
C ALA A 36 7.80 -28.99 -9.01
N PRO A 37 7.58 -29.38 -7.73
CA PRO A 37 8.17 -28.68 -6.61
C PRO A 37 9.70 -28.85 -6.71
N GLU A 38 10.37 -28.03 -7.52
CA GLU A 38 11.81 -27.83 -7.39
C GLU A 38 12.10 -27.32 -5.97
N ASN A 39 13.36 -27.38 -5.50
CA ASN A 39 13.89 -26.91 -4.20
C ASN A 39 13.69 -25.40 -3.91
N LYS A 40 12.54 -24.86 -4.31
CA LYS A 40 12.02 -23.54 -4.04
C LYS A 40 11.34 -23.64 -2.69
N VAL A 41 12.06 -23.15 -1.69
CA VAL A 41 11.53 -22.41 -0.53
C VAL A 41 10.03 -22.12 -0.70
N PRO A 42 9.16 -22.46 0.28
CA PRO A 42 7.73 -22.17 0.17
C PRO A 42 7.54 -20.75 -0.35
N SER A 43 6.72 -20.64 -1.41
CA SER A 43 6.28 -19.38 -1.95
C SER A 43 5.50 -18.66 -0.85
N GLY A 44 6.18 -17.98 0.06
CA GLY A 44 5.56 -17.11 1.05
C GLY A 44 5.31 -15.75 0.43
N LEU A 45 4.70 -14.85 1.21
CA LEU A 45 4.50 -13.48 0.79
C LEU A 45 5.87 -12.82 0.54
N ILE A 46 6.09 -12.34 -0.68
CA ILE A 46 7.22 -11.47 -1.00
C ILE A 46 6.71 -10.04 -1.12
N ILE A 47 7.38 -9.10 -0.45
CA ILE A 47 7.09 -7.67 -0.60
C ILE A 47 8.32 -6.98 -1.17
N GLU A 48 8.12 -6.15 -2.18
CA GLU A 48 9.18 -5.40 -2.86
C GLU A 48 9.01 -3.90 -2.68
N TYR A 49 10.12 -3.18 -2.69
CA TYR A 49 10.15 -1.74 -2.98
C TYR A 49 9.72 -1.48 -4.44
N SER A 50 9.49 -0.22 -4.77
CA SER A 50 9.10 0.22 -6.13
C SER A 50 10.11 -0.14 -7.22
N ASP A 51 11.41 -0.23 -6.88
CA ASP A 51 12.49 -0.65 -7.77
C ASP A 51 12.58 -2.19 -7.95
N GLY A 52 11.70 -2.95 -7.30
CA GLY A 52 11.68 -4.42 -7.33
C GLY A 52 12.65 -5.08 -6.35
N THR A 53 13.43 -4.32 -5.59
CA THR A 53 14.29 -4.88 -4.54
C THR A 53 13.45 -5.40 -3.37
N LEU A 54 13.93 -6.44 -2.70
CA LEU A 54 13.18 -7.08 -1.61
C LEU A 54 13.07 -6.15 -0.40
N LEU A 55 11.83 -5.92 0.03
CA LEU A 55 11.48 -5.26 1.29
C LEU A 55 11.16 -6.31 2.37
N TYR A 56 10.50 -7.40 1.96
CA TYR A 56 10.21 -8.56 2.79
C TYR A 56 10.38 -9.84 1.97
N SER A 57 11.04 -10.82 2.54
CA SER A 57 11.02 -12.19 2.05
C SER A 57 10.84 -13.16 3.22
N PRO A 58 10.11 -14.28 3.03
CA PRO A 58 10.01 -15.32 4.04
C PRO A 58 11.40 -15.82 4.42
N LYS A 59 11.70 -15.89 5.72
CA LYS A 59 12.93 -16.54 6.20
C LYS A 59 12.71 -18.04 6.15
N THR A 60 13.46 -18.72 5.29
CA THR A 60 13.45 -20.18 5.20
C THR A 60 14.87 -20.70 5.18
N VAL A 61 15.03 -21.90 5.74
CA VAL A 61 16.29 -22.64 5.71
C VAL A 61 15.88 -24.03 5.29
N TRP A 62 16.39 -24.49 4.13
CA TRP A 62 16.15 -25.85 3.67
C TRP A 62 17.09 -26.82 4.40
N ARG A 63 16.58 -28.00 4.72
CA ARG A 63 17.33 -29.13 5.26
C ARG A 63 16.89 -30.41 4.57
N ASP A 64 17.85 -31.17 4.10
CA ASP A 64 17.58 -32.46 3.46
C ASP A 64 17.07 -33.46 4.51
N TYR A 65 16.34 -34.49 4.07
CA TYR A 65 15.62 -35.43 4.92
C TYR A 65 16.49 -36.09 6.01
N ASP A 66 17.74 -36.38 5.67
CA ASP A 66 18.72 -37.03 6.55
C ASP A 66 19.29 -36.07 7.60
N GLU A 67 19.24 -34.75 7.34
CA GLU A 67 19.63 -33.71 8.31
C GLU A 67 18.50 -33.39 9.30
N ILE A 68 17.28 -33.86 9.06
CA ILE A 68 16.13 -33.61 9.93
C ILE A 68 16.09 -34.65 11.07
N PRO A 69 16.05 -34.23 12.35
CA PRO A 69 16.04 -35.14 13.49
C PRO A 69 14.88 -36.14 13.44
N GLN A 70 15.16 -37.42 13.71
CA GLN A 70 14.16 -38.48 13.67
C GLN A 70 12.98 -38.21 14.61
N ILE A 71 13.27 -37.73 15.82
CA ILE A 71 12.24 -37.36 16.80
C ILE A 71 11.30 -36.26 16.28
N LEU A 72 11.79 -35.32 15.46
CA LEU A 72 10.94 -34.31 14.83
C LEU A 72 10.05 -34.94 13.75
N LYS A 73 10.63 -35.77 12.88
CA LYS A 73 9.89 -36.49 11.84
C LYS A 73 8.75 -37.30 12.46
N ASP A 74 9.05 -38.08 13.48
CA ASP A 74 8.08 -38.91 14.18
C ASP A 74 7.03 -38.07 14.91
N SER A 75 7.41 -36.95 15.52
CA SER A 75 6.48 -36.05 16.22
C SER A 75 5.49 -35.38 15.26
N VAL A 76 5.96 -34.95 14.08
CA VAL A 76 5.10 -34.39 13.02
C VAL A 76 4.12 -35.45 12.53
N ILE A 77 4.59 -36.66 12.22
CA ILE A 77 3.74 -37.78 11.78
C ILE A 77 2.72 -38.15 12.86
N ALA A 78 3.15 -38.32 14.11
CA ALA A 78 2.26 -38.68 15.22
C ALA A 78 1.19 -37.61 15.48
N SER A 79 1.53 -36.33 15.29
CA SER A 79 0.60 -35.22 15.48
C SER A 79 -0.37 -35.03 14.32
N GLU A 80 0.12 -34.97 13.08
CA GLU A 80 -0.67 -34.58 11.91
C GLU A 80 -1.26 -35.77 11.16
N ASP A 81 -0.53 -36.88 11.05
CA ASP A 81 -0.90 -37.98 10.15
C ASP A 81 -0.28 -39.33 10.59
N LYS A 82 -0.85 -39.94 11.64
CA LYS A 82 -0.35 -41.22 12.23
C LYS A 82 -0.21 -42.37 11.22
N ARG A 83 -0.84 -42.27 10.05
CA ARG A 83 -0.84 -43.29 9.00
C ARG A 83 -0.19 -42.83 7.71
N PHE A 84 0.64 -41.79 7.77
CA PHE A 84 1.32 -41.20 6.63
C PHE A 84 1.94 -42.23 5.68
N TYR A 85 2.72 -43.19 6.19
CA TYR A 85 3.34 -44.25 5.37
C TYR A 85 2.39 -45.35 4.86
N LYS A 86 1.14 -45.38 5.32
CA LYS A 86 0.16 -46.44 5.02
C LYS A 86 -0.91 -46.03 4.01
N HIS A 87 -0.87 -44.81 3.49
CA HIS A 87 -1.80 -44.33 2.47
C HIS A 87 -1.07 -43.60 1.35
N SER A 88 -1.72 -43.42 0.20
CA SER A 88 -1.19 -42.67 -0.95
C SER A 88 -1.90 -41.32 -1.02
N GLY A 89 -1.50 -40.36 -0.20
CA GLY A 89 -2.03 -38.99 -0.20
C GLY A 89 -3.36 -38.76 0.52
N ILE A 90 -4.25 -39.74 0.62
CA ILE A 90 -5.55 -39.60 1.30
C ILE A 90 -5.78 -40.74 2.26
N ASP A 91 -6.07 -40.44 3.52
CA ASP A 91 -6.47 -41.46 4.50
C ASP A 91 -7.99 -41.72 4.47
N LEU A 92 -8.44 -42.65 3.62
CA LEU A 92 -9.85 -43.06 3.55
C LEU A 92 -10.40 -43.59 4.90
N LYS A 93 -9.61 -44.42 5.59
CA LYS A 93 -9.98 -44.95 6.92
C LYS A 93 -10.03 -43.81 7.96
N GLY A 94 -9.18 -42.79 7.82
CA GLY A 94 -9.17 -41.60 8.65
C GLY A 94 -10.37 -40.70 8.42
N ILE A 95 -10.75 -40.49 7.16
CA ILE A 95 -11.95 -39.78 6.78
C ILE A 95 -13.18 -40.47 7.36
N LEU A 96 -13.33 -41.79 7.14
CA LEU A 96 -14.46 -42.57 7.68
C LEU A 96 -14.53 -42.52 9.20
N ARG A 97 -13.39 -42.63 9.88
CA ARG A 97 -13.30 -42.50 11.34
C ARG A 97 -13.73 -41.10 11.79
N SER A 98 -13.22 -40.05 11.14
CA SER A 98 -13.55 -38.66 11.49
C SER A 98 -15.04 -38.35 11.27
N LEU A 99 -15.65 -38.88 10.21
CA LEU A 99 -17.09 -38.77 9.97
C LEU A 99 -17.91 -39.48 11.05
N PHE A 100 -17.49 -40.69 11.44
CA PHE A 100 -18.14 -41.42 12.54
C PHE A 100 -18.03 -40.67 13.88
N VAL A 101 -16.88 -40.07 14.17
CA VAL A 101 -16.67 -39.25 15.37
C VAL A 101 -17.54 -37.99 15.33
N ILE A 102 -17.64 -37.28 14.21
CA ILE A 102 -18.51 -36.09 14.06
C ILE A 102 -20.00 -36.44 14.24
N ILE A 103 -20.41 -37.65 13.86
CA ILE A 103 -21.81 -38.09 14.01
C ILE A 103 -22.09 -38.55 15.45
N THR A 104 -21.10 -39.12 16.13
CA THR A 104 -21.26 -39.68 17.49
C THR A 104 -20.86 -38.71 18.59
N THR A 105 -20.10 -37.67 18.27
CA THR A 105 -19.62 -36.61 19.16
C THR A 105 -19.67 -35.28 18.42
N ASP A 106 -19.86 -34.17 19.13
CA ASP A 106 -19.83 -32.83 18.53
C ASP A 106 -18.38 -32.32 18.29
N GLU A 107 -17.39 -33.22 18.30
CA GLU A 107 -15.97 -32.87 18.11
C GLU A 107 -15.53 -32.97 16.64
N ILE A 108 -15.03 -31.87 16.10
CA ILE A 108 -14.45 -31.82 14.75
C ILE A 108 -12.96 -32.19 14.82
N GLN A 109 -12.63 -33.42 14.43
CA GLN A 109 -11.23 -33.84 14.19
C GLN A 109 -10.82 -33.54 12.74
N GLY A 110 -9.63 -32.95 12.56
CA GLY A 110 -9.09 -32.65 11.23
C GLY A 110 -8.68 -33.94 10.50
N GLY A 111 -9.34 -34.26 9.39
CA GLY A 111 -9.07 -35.46 8.59
C GLY A 111 -8.17 -35.26 7.37
N SER A 112 -7.35 -34.19 7.33
CA SER A 112 -6.45 -33.93 6.19
C SER A 112 -5.05 -34.51 6.43
N THR A 113 -4.46 -35.14 5.42
CA THR A 113 -3.13 -35.79 5.48
C THR A 113 -1.99 -34.79 5.31
N ILE A 114 -0.75 -35.17 5.66
CA ILE A 114 0.44 -34.33 5.43
C ILE A 114 0.54 -33.94 3.94
N THR A 115 0.35 -34.88 3.03
CA THR A 115 0.43 -34.64 1.58
C THR A 115 -0.65 -33.66 1.10
N GLN A 116 -1.87 -33.74 1.65
CA GLN A 116 -2.93 -32.78 1.36
C GLN A 116 -2.59 -31.38 1.87
N GLN A 117 -2.01 -31.29 3.06
CA GLN A 117 -1.55 -30.03 3.61
C GLN A 117 -0.41 -29.44 2.78
N LEU A 118 0.55 -30.25 2.34
CA LEU A 118 1.63 -29.85 1.43
C LEU A 118 1.08 -29.35 0.09
N ALA A 119 0.18 -30.10 -0.54
CA ALA A 119 -0.48 -29.71 -1.79
C ALA A 119 -1.19 -28.34 -1.65
N ARG A 120 -1.86 -28.12 -0.51
CA ARG A 120 -2.49 -26.84 -0.21
C ARG A 120 -1.47 -25.71 -0.12
N THR A 121 -0.38 -25.91 0.62
CA THR A 121 0.69 -24.91 0.81
C THR A 121 1.40 -24.57 -0.50
N LEU A 122 1.72 -25.57 -1.32
CA LEU A 122 2.53 -25.37 -2.52
C LEU A 122 1.73 -24.92 -3.74
N TYR A 123 0.48 -25.34 -3.91
CA TYR A 123 -0.24 -25.18 -5.18
C TYR A 123 -1.56 -24.43 -5.10
N LEU A 124 -2.18 -24.30 -3.93
CA LEU A 124 -3.56 -23.80 -3.85
C LEU A 124 -3.69 -22.47 -3.13
N THR A 125 -4.68 -21.68 -3.55
CA THR A 125 -5.14 -20.48 -2.84
C THR A 125 -6.04 -20.87 -1.66
N THR A 126 -6.33 -19.96 -0.73
CA THR A 126 -7.06 -20.25 0.52
C THR A 126 -8.59 -20.31 0.39
N GLU A 127 -9.15 -20.18 -0.80
CA GLU A 127 -10.61 -20.18 -1.02
C GLU A 127 -11.29 -21.43 -0.43
N ARG A 128 -12.20 -21.29 0.54
CA ARG A 128 -12.87 -22.43 1.18
C ARG A 128 -14.00 -23.01 0.33
N THR A 129 -13.71 -23.45 -0.89
CA THR A 129 -14.67 -24.09 -1.80
C THR A 129 -14.48 -25.60 -1.86
N TRP A 130 -15.57 -26.33 -2.12
CA TRP A 130 -15.51 -27.79 -2.37
C TRP A 130 -14.65 -28.10 -3.61
N ARG A 131 -14.64 -27.19 -4.59
CA ARG A 131 -13.79 -27.27 -5.80
C ARG A 131 -12.31 -27.21 -5.43
N ARG A 132 -11.90 -26.31 -4.53
CA ARG A 132 -10.53 -26.27 -4.01
C ARG A 132 -10.17 -27.57 -3.28
N LYS A 133 -11.06 -28.09 -2.44
CA LYS A 133 -10.79 -29.36 -1.71
C LYS A 133 -10.61 -30.54 -2.66
N LEU A 134 -11.37 -30.59 -3.76
CA LEU A 134 -11.16 -31.58 -4.82
C LEU A 134 -9.80 -31.41 -5.51
N LYS A 135 -9.39 -30.18 -5.83
CA LYS A 135 -8.03 -29.91 -6.36
C LYS A 135 -6.94 -30.35 -5.38
N GLU A 136 -7.10 -30.08 -4.09
CA GLU A 136 -6.16 -30.50 -3.03
C GLU A 136 -5.97 -32.01 -3.00
N VAL A 137 -7.08 -32.76 -3.08
CA VAL A 137 -7.07 -34.22 -3.20
C VAL A 137 -6.32 -34.69 -4.44
N MET A 138 -6.61 -34.12 -5.61
CA MET A 138 -5.98 -34.53 -6.87
C MET A 138 -4.48 -34.22 -6.89
N ILE A 139 -4.07 -33.05 -6.39
CA ILE A 139 -2.66 -32.66 -6.30
C ILE A 139 -1.92 -33.53 -5.28
N ALA A 140 -2.55 -33.89 -4.15
CA ALA A 140 -1.95 -34.81 -3.19
C ALA A 140 -1.70 -36.20 -3.80
N LEU A 141 -2.64 -36.73 -4.59
CA LEU A 141 -2.45 -37.99 -5.31
C LEU A 141 -1.31 -37.89 -6.34
N TRP A 142 -1.21 -36.75 -7.02
CA TRP A 142 -0.14 -36.49 -7.99
C TRP A 142 1.24 -36.39 -7.32
N LEU A 143 1.34 -35.70 -6.18
CA LEU A 143 2.57 -35.65 -5.39
C LEU A 143 3.04 -37.04 -5.00
N GLU A 144 2.12 -37.91 -4.58
CA GLU A 144 2.42 -39.29 -4.15
C GLU A 144 2.78 -40.24 -5.31
N GLN A 145 2.45 -39.88 -6.54
CA GLN A 145 2.90 -40.61 -7.72
C GLN A 145 4.31 -40.20 -8.15
N LYS A 146 4.69 -38.94 -7.90
CA LYS A 146 5.97 -38.38 -8.35
C LYS A 146 7.07 -38.45 -7.29
N TYR A 147 6.72 -38.36 -6.02
CA TYR A 147 7.64 -38.23 -4.91
C TYR A 147 7.46 -39.36 -3.91
N SER A 148 8.58 -39.79 -3.33
CA SER A 148 8.61 -40.70 -2.21
C SER A 148 8.02 -40.06 -0.95
N LYS A 149 7.69 -40.88 0.04
CA LYS A 149 7.19 -40.41 1.35
C LYS A 149 8.21 -39.53 2.07
N GLU A 150 9.49 -39.83 1.91
CA GLU A 150 10.58 -39.11 2.55
C GLU A 150 10.70 -37.70 1.94
N GLU A 151 10.69 -37.60 0.61
CA GLU A 151 10.68 -36.31 -0.10
C GLU A 151 9.43 -35.47 0.24
N ILE A 152 8.25 -36.09 0.34
CA ILE A 152 7.02 -35.40 0.76
C ILE A 152 7.14 -34.85 2.18
N LEU A 153 7.68 -35.64 3.11
CA LEU A 153 7.86 -35.20 4.48
C LEU A 153 8.92 -34.11 4.60
N GLU A 154 10.03 -34.24 3.87
CA GLU A 154 11.08 -33.22 3.76
C GLU A 154 10.49 -31.89 3.26
N MET A 155 9.80 -31.92 2.12
CA MET A 155 9.14 -30.73 1.58
C MET A 155 8.15 -30.13 2.58
N TYR A 156 7.37 -30.96 3.29
CA TYR A 156 6.42 -30.48 4.29
C TYR A 156 7.10 -29.79 5.47
N ILE A 157 8.11 -30.42 6.06
CA ILE A 157 8.85 -29.89 7.21
C ILE A 157 9.57 -28.58 6.84
N ASN A 158 10.05 -28.45 5.61
CA ASN A 158 10.71 -27.23 5.13
C ASN A 158 9.72 -26.13 4.67
N SER A 159 8.47 -26.47 4.35
CA SER A 159 7.53 -25.52 3.72
C SER A 159 6.42 -25.00 4.62
N VAL A 160 6.13 -25.67 5.74
CA VAL A 160 4.96 -25.35 6.56
C VAL A 160 5.11 -24.04 7.33
N TYR A 161 4.02 -23.27 7.45
CA TYR A 161 4.02 -22.00 8.19
C TYR A 161 3.93 -22.21 9.70
N LEU A 162 4.88 -21.63 10.45
CA LEU A 162 5.02 -21.82 11.91
C LEU A 162 4.89 -20.50 12.71
N GLY A 163 4.24 -19.48 12.14
CA GLY A 163 4.00 -18.19 12.80
C GLY A 163 5.09 -17.14 12.54
N ASN A 164 4.79 -15.86 12.80
CA ASN A 164 5.73 -14.72 12.66
C ASN A 164 6.42 -14.60 11.29
N GLY A 165 5.77 -15.03 10.21
CA GLY A 165 6.39 -15.01 8.88
C GLY A 165 7.49 -16.06 8.67
N ILE A 166 7.62 -17.03 9.58
CA ILE A 166 8.59 -18.11 9.51
C ILE A 166 7.97 -19.34 8.86
N TYR A 167 8.67 -19.91 7.89
CA TYR A 167 8.28 -21.13 7.22
C TYR A 167 9.38 -22.18 7.33
N GLY A 168 8.97 -23.40 7.60
CA GLY A 168 9.84 -24.54 7.83
C GLY A 168 10.37 -24.62 9.25
N PHE A 169 10.45 -25.85 9.77
CA PHE A 169 11.00 -26.12 11.10
C PHE A 169 12.45 -25.64 11.27
N PRO A 170 13.36 -25.73 10.26
CA PRO A 170 14.73 -25.26 10.45
C PRO A 170 14.82 -23.76 10.73
N ALA A 171 14.01 -22.95 10.03
CA ALA A 171 13.95 -21.52 10.27
C ALA A 171 13.28 -21.20 11.63
N ALA A 172 12.25 -21.95 12.00
CA ALA A 172 11.56 -21.79 13.28
C ALA A 172 12.45 -22.14 14.49
N ALA A 173 13.28 -23.18 14.37
CA ALA A 173 14.26 -23.56 15.39
C ALA A 173 15.19 -22.38 15.74
N ARG A 174 15.75 -21.75 14.69
CA ARG A 174 16.62 -20.58 14.84
C ARG A 174 15.86 -19.38 15.40
N TYR A 175 14.66 -19.13 14.89
CA TYR A 175 13.87 -17.97 15.29
C TYR A 175 13.42 -18.03 16.75
N TYR A 176 12.76 -19.12 17.15
CA TYR A 176 12.18 -19.26 18.48
C TYR A 176 13.23 -19.64 19.53
N PHE A 177 14.13 -20.58 19.21
CA PHE A 177 15.03 -21.18 20.22
C PHE A 177 16.50 -20.82 20.05
N ARG A 178 16.88 -20.07 19.00
CA ARG A 178 18.28 -19.73 18.67
C ARG A 178 19.16 -20.96 18.45
N LYS A 179 18.56 -22.07 18.05
CA LYS A 179 19.22 -23.36 17.86
C LYS A 179 19.10 -23.82 16.42
N PRO A 180 20.09 -24.56 15.89
CA PRO A 180 19.87 -25.36 14.71
C PRO A 180 18.85 -26.48 15.03
N ILE A 181 18.22 -27.04 14.01
CA ILE A 181 17.07 -27.95 14.17
C ILE A 181 17.42 -29.23 14.93
N ASP A 182 18.66 -29.68 14.80
CA ASP A 182 19.27 -30.86 15.42
C ASP A 182 19.62 -30.70 16.90
N GLU A 183 19.64 -29.47 17.41
CA GLU A 183 19.85 -29.18 18.83
C GLU A 183 18.55 -28.97 19.61
N LEU A 184 17.39 -29.07 18.95
CA LEU A 184 16.10 -28.90 19.62
C LEU A 184 15.83 -30.05 20.60
N THR A 185 15.36 -29.70 21.78
CA THR A 185 14.87 -30.68 22.76
C THR A 185 13.50 -31.24 22.36
N PRO A 186 13.08 -32.41 22.88
CA PRO A 186 11.76 -32.96 22.60
C PRO A 186 10.60 -32.03 22.97
N LEU A 187 10.76 -31.22 24.03
CA LEU A 187 9.77 -30.22 24.42
C LEU A 187 9.71 -29.07 23.41
N GLU A 188 10.85 -28.53 22.98
CA GLU A 188 10.91 -27.48 21.95
C GLU A 188 10.33 -27.97 20.61
N ILE A 189 10.60 -29.22 20.23
CA ILE A 189 9.99 -29.89 19.08
C ILE A 189 8.47 -29.94 19.24
N ALA A 190 7.96 -30.39 20.39
CA ALA A 190 6.53 -30.44 20.66
C ALA A 190 5.89 -29.04 20.57
N MET A 191 6.59 -28.00 21.04
CA MET A 191 6.14 -26.61 20.96
C MET A 191 6.07 -26.10 19.51
N LEU A 192 7.01 -26.48 18.64
CA LEU A 192 6.93 -26.14 17.22
C LEU A 192 5.84 -26.93 16.50
N VAL A 193 5.74 -28.24 16.74
CA VAL A 193 4.71 -29.09 16.12
C VAL A 193 3.31 -28.62 16.53
N ALA A 194 3.14 -28.11 17.75
CA ALA A 194 1.88 -27.52 18.23
C ALA A 194 1.42 -26.33 17.37
N THR A 195 2.35 -25.60 16.74
CA THR A 195 2.03 -24.46 15.87
C THR A 195 1.30 -24.89 14.60
N LEU A 196 1.51 -26.11 14.09
CA LEU A 196 0.91 -26.59 12.83
C LEU A 196 -0.62 -26.45 12.83
N ARG A 197 -1.26 -26.78 13.97
CA ARG A 197 -2.71 -26.72 14.12
C ARG A 197 -3.23 -25.29 14.13
N SER A 198 -2.47 -24.34 14.67
CA SER A 198 -2.87 -22.94 14.76
C SER A 198 -1.66 -22.00 14.90
N PRO A 199 -0.98 -21.64 13.79
CA PRO A 199 0.34 -21.00 13.85
C PRO A 199 0.39 -19.71 14.68
N GLU A 200 -0.68 -18.90 14.64
CA GLU A 200 -0.76 -17.66 15.38
C GLU A 200 -1.18 -17.85 16.84
N LYS A 201 -2.09 -18.79 17.15
CA LYS A 201 -2.59 -19.00 18.53
C LYS A 201 -1.64 -19.85 19.35
N ALA A 202 -1.08 -20.88 18.73
CA ALA A 202 -0.13 -21.80 19.32
C ALA A 202 1.32 -21.31 19.14
N ASN A 203 1.54 -20.04 18.81
CA ASN A 203 2.87 -19.47 18.64
C ASN A 203 3.69 -19.65 19.94
N PRO A 204 4.95 -20.14 19.91
CA PRO A 204 5.76 -20.37 21.10
C PRO A 204 5.97 -19.13 21.99
N LEU A 205 5.86 -17.92 21.43
CA LEU A 205 5.95 -16.65 22.17
C LEU A 205 4.65 -16.28 22.92
N ARG A 206 3.58 -17.06 22.78
CA ARG A 206 2.28 -16.83 23.42
C ARG A 206 2.00 -17.88 24.48
N ASP A 207 1.37 -17.46 25.58
CA ASP A 207 1.02 -18.34 26.70
C ASP A 207 0.13 -19.53 26.28
N LEU A 208 -0.75 -19.30 25.30
CA LEU A 208 -1.64 -20.33 24.75
C LEU A 208 -0.90 -21.53 24.16
N ASN A 209 0.36 -21.38 23.71
CA ASN A 209 1.14 -22.51 23.18
C ASN A 209 1.17 -23.68 24.16
N THR A 210 1.24 -23.42 25.46
CA THR A 210 1.31 -24.47 26.48
C THR A 210 0.18 -25.50 26.37
N GLN A 211 -1.04 -25.07 26.05
CA GLN A 211 -2.19 -25.98 25.89
C GLN A 211 -2.07 -26.84 24.63
N PHE A 212 -1.62 -26.25 23.52
CA PHE A 212 -1.42 -26.97 22.27
C PHE A 212 -0.27 -27.98 22.39
N THR A 213 0.82 -27.58 23.04
CA THR A 213 2.00 -28.43 23.29
C THR A 213 1.67 -29.65 24.14
N LYS A 214 0.82 -29.51 25.17
CA LYS A 214 0.31 -30.66 25.95
C LYS A 214 -0.36 -31.72 25.06
N THR A 215 -1.16 -31.26 24.08
CA THR A 215 -1.82 -32.16 23.12
C THR A 215 -0.80 -32.92 22.28
N VAL A 216 0.26 -32.25 21.84
CA VAL A 216 1.34 -32.87 21.05
C VAL A 216 2.14 -33.86 21.88
N LEU A 217 2.55 -33.49 23.10
CA LEU A 217 3.27 -34.39 24.02
C LEU A 217 2.46 -35.67 24.30
N ASN A 218 1.14 -35.56 24.46
CA ASN A 218 0.30 -36.75 24.66
C ASN A 218 0.33 -37.66 23.41
N LYS A 219 0.27 -37.08 22.20
CA LYS A 219 0.40 -37.85 20.96
C LYS A 219 1.79 -38.47 20.77
N MET A 220 2.84 -37.78 21.21
CA MET A 220 4.22 -38.31 21.20
C MET A 220 4.35 -39.52 22.13
N LYS A 221 3.76 -39.44 23.33
CA LYS A 221 3.70 -40.55 24.27
C LYS A 221 2.91 -41.74 23.71
N GLU A 222 1.72 -41.50 23.14
CA GLU A 222 0.90 -42.56 22.52
C GLU A 222 1.59 -43.27 21.34
N ALA A 223 2.58 -42.62 20.73
CA ALA A 223 3.38 -43.15 19.64
C ALA A 223 4.74 -43.71 20.10
N ASP A 224 4.94 -43.85 21.41
CA ASP A 224 6.18 -44.34 22.04
C ASP A 224 7.44 -43.53 21.68
N ILE A 225 7.28 -42.26 21.27
CA ILE A 225 8.38 -41.33 20.96
C ILE A 225 9.05 -40.84 22.25
N ILE A 226 8.24 -40.69 23.31
CA ILE A 226 8.68 -40.33 24.66
C ILE A 226 8.03 -41.28 25.65
N ASN A 227 8.72 -41.56 26.76
CA ASN A 227 8.17 -42.41 27.81
C ASN A 227 7.33 -41.63 28.86
N ASP A 228 6.67 -42.35 29.76
CA ASP A 228 5.83 -41.77 30.82
C ASP A 228 6.56 -40.78 31.73
N GLN A 229 7.81 -41.08 32.10
CA GLN A 229 8.60 -40.23 32.98
C GLN A 229 8.98 -38.91 32.28
N GLU A 230 9.39 -39.01 31.01
CA GLU A 230 9.68 -37.85 30.17
C GLU A 230 8.45 -36.97 29.95
N TYR A 231 7.31 -37.59 29.66
CA TYR A 231 6.03 -36.89 29.51
C TYR A 231 5.70 -36.05 30.74
N GLN A 232 5.77 -36.63 31.95
CA GLN A 232 5.51 -35.87 33.19
C GLN A 232 6.53 -34.76 33.41
N ARG A 233 7.82 -35.04 33.19
CA ARG A 233 8.89 -34.03 33.29
C ARG A 233 8.66 -32.84 32.36
N TYR A 234 8.22 -33.08 31.12
CA TYR A 234 7.92 -32.02 30.17
C TYR A 234 6.65 -31.24 30.53
N LEU A 235 5.62 -31.90 31.07
CA LEU A 235 4.44 -31.22 31.61
C LEU A 235 4.77 -30.27 32.76
N GLU A 236 5.71 -30.64 33.63
CA GLU A 236 6.16 -29.79 34.75
C GLU A 236 7.05 -28.62 34.29
N SER A 237 7.72 -28.78 33.15
CA SER A 237 8.63 -27.78 32.58
C SER A 237 7.90 -26.77 31.66
N LEU A 238 6.72 -27.14 31.17
CA LEU A 238 5.84 -26.29 30.36
C LEU A 238 5.53 -24.96 31.07
N GLY A 239 5.80 -23.85 30.37
CA GLY A 239 5.60 -22.49 30.88
C GLY A 239 6.74 -21.95 31.75
N LYS A 240 7.77 -22.77 32.05
CA LYS A 240 9.01 -22.33 32.72
C LYS A 240 10.13 -22.02 31.74
N GLU A 241 10.07 -22.56 30.53
CA GLU A 241 11.04 -22.24 29.47
C GLU A 241 10.86 -20.79 28.99
N ARG A 242 11.91 -19.99 29.16
CA ARG A 242 11.95 -18.61 28.65
C ARG A 242 12.43 -18.63 27.21
N ILE A 243 11.50 -18.51 26.28
CA ILE A 243 11.81 -18.36 24.85
C ILE A 243 12.30 -16.93 24.61
N LEU A 244 13.58 -16.80 24.27
CA LEU A 244 14.18 -15.53 23.87
C LEU A 244 14.38 -15.55 22.35
N PRO A 245 13.48 -14.95 21.56
CA PRO A 245 13.58 -14.98 20.10
C PRO A 245 14.94 -14.43 19.62
N TYR A 246 15.53 -15.02 18.58
CA TYR A 246 16.82 -14.58 18.02
C TYR A 246 16.71 -13.16 17.44
N GLU A 247 17.45 -12.21 17.99
CA GLU A 247 17.58 -10.85 17.44
C GLU A 247 18.73 -10.81 16.42
N GLU A 248 18.44 -11.17 15.17
CA GLU A 248 19.41 -10.94 14.09
C GLU A 248 19.37 -9.47 13.67
N ALA A 249 20.22 -8.65 14.32
CA ALA A 249 20.43 -7.26 13.97
C ALA A 249 20.95 -7.10 12.52
N LYS A 250 20.14 -6.57 11.60
CA LYS A 250 20.38 -5.31 10.84
C LYS A 250 19.50 -5.08 9.60
N GLU A 251 18.73 -6.05 9.13
CA GLU A 251 17.69 -5.83 8.09
C GLU A 251 16.32 -6.29 8.57
N HIS A 252 15.92 -5.85 9.76
CA HIS A 252 14.54 -6.02 10.16
C HIS A 252 13.70 -5.08 9.31
N LEU A 253 12.82 -5.66 8.49
CA LEU A 253 11.65 -4.96 8.03
C LEU A 253 10.99 -4.32 9.25
N ASP A 254 10.83 -3.01 9.17
CA ASP A 254 10.13 -2.24 10.20
C ASP A 254 8.76 -2.88 10.45
N VAL A 255 8.47 -3.27 11.70
CA VAL A 255 7.22 -3.97 12.03
C VAL A 255 6.02 -3.05 11.76
N ASP A 256 6.16 -1.76 12.03
CA ASP A 256 5.14 -0.76 11.72
C ASP A 256 5.03 -0.61 10.19
N LEU A 257 6.18 -0.58 9.52
CA LEU A 257 6.42 -0.86 8.09
C LEU A 257 5.42 -1.86 7.50
N PHE A 258 5.61 -3.10 7.96
CA PHE A 258 4.88 -4.26 7.52
C PHE A 258 3.38 -4.14 7.79
N TRP A 259 2.99 -3.72 8.99
CA TRP A 259 1.57 -3.60 9.34
C TRP A 259 0.87 -2.52 8.53
N MET A 260 1.54 -1.42 8.19
CA MET A 260 1.00 -0.42 7.26
C MET A 260 0.69 -1.02 5.89
N ILE A 261 1.62 -1.80 5.34
CA ILE A 261 1.43 -2.52 4.07
C ILE A 261 0.24 -3.49 4.19
N VAL A 262 0.15 -4.24 5.29
CA VAL A 262 -0.96 -5.17 5.55
C VAL A 262 -2.30 -4.44 5.68
N THR A 263 -2.33 -3.27 6.32
CA THR A 263 -3.56 -2.45 6.42
C THR A 263 -4.01 -1.96 5.05
N ASP A 264 -3.12 -1.44 4.21
CA ASP A 264 -3.46 -1.01 2.84
C ASP A 264 -3.90 -2.20 1.97
N LEU A 265 -3.26 -3.37 2.10
CA LEU A 265 -3.70 -4.61 1.44
C LEU A 265 -5.09 -5.06 1.89
N LYS A 266 -5.41 -4.92 3.18
CA LYS A 266 -6.72 -5.25 3.73
C LYS A 266 -7.80 -4.31 3.20
N ASP A 267 -7.51 -3.01 3.06
CA ASP A 267 -8.42 -2.04 2.41
C ASP A 267 -8.72 -2.44 0.97
N LEU A 268 -7.74 -3.02 0.27
CA LEU A 268 -7.91 -3.60 -1.08
C LEU A 268 -8.58 -4.99 -1.10
N GLY A 269 -9.01 -5.51 0.07
CA GLY A 269 -9.70 -6.79 0.18
C GLY A 269 -8.79 -8.02 0.22
N PHE A 270 -7.48 -7.87 0.39
CA PHE A 270 -6.56 -8.99 0.53
C PHE A 270 -6.42 -9.44 1.99
N ASP A 271 -6.62 -10.73 2.23
CA ASP A 271 -6.33 -11.35 3.52
C ASP A 271 -4.87 -11.82 3.59
N LEU A 272 -4.21 -11.56 4.71
CA LEU A 272 -2.80 -11.91 4.88
C LEU A 272 -2.54 -13.42 4.78
N ALA A 273 -3.48 -14.27 5.20
CA ALA A 273 -3.34 -15.71 5.08
C ALA A 273 -3.45 -16.18 3.62
N LEU A 274 -4.17 -15.46 2.76
CA LEU A 274 -4.16 -15.69 1.31
C LEU A 274 -2.80 -15.33 0.70
N LEU A 275 -2.32 -14.12 0.99
CA LEU A 275 -1.08 -13.58 0.41
C LEU A 275 0.15 -14.44 0.73
N ARG A 276 0.14 -15.06 1.91
CA ARG A 276 1.16 -15.99 2.40
C ARG A 276 1.35 -17.27 1.59
N ASN A 277 0.56 -17.53 0.52
CA ASN A 277 0.68 -18.70 -0.36
C ASN A 277 1.29 -18.38 -1.74
N GLY A 278 2.21 -17.41 -1.77
CA GLY A 278 3.08 -17.17 -2.92
C GLY A 278 2.76 -15.91 -3.69
N PHE A 279 2.03 -14.99 -3.06
CA PHE A 279 1.80 -13.69 -3.66
C PHE A 279 3.07 -12.84 -3.56
N ARG A 280 3.26 -12.05 -4.62
CA ARG A 280 4.25 -10.98 -4.66
C ARG A 280 3.52 -9.65 -4.67
N VAL A 281 3.84 -8.83 -3.68
CA VAL A 281 3.31 -7.48 -3.52
C VAL A 281 4.43 -6.51 -3.85
N ARG A 282 4.22 -5.64 -4.84
CA ARG A 282 5.12 -4.50 -5.05
C ARG A 282 4.51 -3.26 -4.42
N THR A 283 5.33 -2.53 -3.69
CA THR A 283 4.94 -1.27 -3.06
C THR A 283 5.32 -0.07 -3.92
N THR A 284 4.77 1.09 -3.59
CA THR A 284 5.11 2.41 -4.13
C THR A 284 6.31 3.03 -3.41
N LEU A 285 6.81 2.37 -2.36
CA LEU A 285 7.90 2.85 -1.51
C LEU A 285 9.20 2.93 -2.30
N ASP A 286 9.84 4.09 -2.27
CA ASP A 286 11.17 4.29 -2.81
C ASP A 286 12.19 3.88 -1.75
N ARG A 287 13.08 2.94 -2.09
CA ARG A 287 14.06 2.40 -1.15
C ARG A 287 14.99 3.47 -0.59
N SER A 288 15.40 4.43 -1.42
CA SER A 288 16.31 5.51 -1.01
C SER A 288 15.61 6.49 -0.07
N MET A 289 14.37 6.89 -0.38
CA MET A 289 13.58 7.79 0.47
C MET A 289 13.18 7.13 1.78
N GLN A 290 12.79 5.85 1.75
CA GLN A 290 12.48 5.09 2.96
C GLN A 290 13.68 5.02 3.90
N ARG A 291 14.87 4.73 3.36
CA ARG A 291 16.11 4.72 4.14
C ARG A 291 16.44 6.10 4.70
N LEU A 292 16.38 7.15 3.87
CA LEU A 292 16.63 8.53 4.29
C LEU A 292 15.68 8.95 5.41
N LEU A 293 14.39 8.62 5.32
CA LEU A 293 13.43 8.88 6.38
C LEU A 293 13.84 8.17 7.68
N MET A 294 14.07 6.86 7.63
CA MET A 294 14.38 6.03 8.79
C MET A 294 15.70 6.36 9.49
N GLU A 295 16.70 6.85 8.75
CA GLU A 295 18.01 7.23 9.31
C GLU A 295 18.01 8.59 10.01
N ASN A 296 17.03 9.45 9.72
CA ASN A 296 17.04 10.85 10.16
C ASN A 296 15.97 11.21 11.19
N ILE A 297 14.93 10.40 11.35
CA ILE A 297 13.89 10.63 12.37
C ILE A 297 14.23 9.97 13.70
N ASP A 298 13.74 10.57 14.79
CA ASP A 298 13.76 9.93 16.11
C ASP A 298 12.67 8.87 16.19
N LYS A 299 13.07 7.61 16.06
CA LYS A 299 12.21 6.44 16.06
C LYS A 299 11.29 6.30 17.27
N LYS A 300 11.59 6.95 18.40
CA LYS A 300 10.78 6.87 19.63
C LYS A 300 9.66 7.90 19.68
N THR A 301 9.85 9.06 19.03
CA THR A 301 8.97 10.22 19.21
C THR A 301 8.44 10.78 17.90
N MET A 302 8.94 10.34 16.74
CA MET A 302 8.54 10.89 15.45
C MET A 302 7.86 9.86 14.55
N ALA A 303 6.93 10.37 13.75
CA ALA A 303 6.38 9.68 12.58
C ALA A 303 6.55 10.57 11.34
N GLY A 304 6.61 9.94 10.16
CA GLY A 304 6.83 10.65 8.92
C GLY A 304 6.20 9.97 7.71
N LEU A 305 5.79 10.78 6.75
CA LEU A 305 5.13 10.36 5.51
C LEU A 305 5.62 11.22 4.34
N ILE A 306 6.11 10.58 3.27
CA ILE A 306 6.44 11.22 1.99
C ILE A 306 5.47 10.67 0.94
N VAL A 307 4.72 11.56 0.30
CA VAL A 307 3.73 11.22 -0.74
C VAL A 307 3.96 12.05 -1.99
N GLU A 308 3.78 11.43 -3.15
CA GLU A 308 3.68 12.11 -4.45
C GLU A 308 2.26 12.68 -4.59
N HIS A 309 2.09 13.99 -4.40
CA HIS A 309 0.77 14.62 -4.19
C HIS A 309 -0.16 14.60 -5.42
N THR A 310 0.39 14.35 -6.61
CA THR A 310 -0.38 14.23 -7.86
C THR A 310 -0.98 12.84 -8.06
N THR A 311 -0.40 11.81 -7.45
CA THR A 311 -0.87 10.43 -7.61
C THR A 311 -1.33 9.82 -6.29
N GLY A 312 -0.88 10.32 -5.14
CA GLY A 312 -1.07 9.66 -3.85
C GLY A 312 -0.12 8.48 -3.64
N ARG A 313 0.95 8.31 -4.43
CA ARG A 313 1.91 7.22 -4.18
C ARG A 313 2.74 7.55 -2.94
N ILE A 314 2.69 6.70 -1.92
CA ILE A 314 3.49 6.83 -0.71
C ILE A 314 4.92 6.35 -1.00
N LYS A 315 5.88 7.26 -1.02
CA LYS A 315 7.29 6.95 -1.32
C LYS A 315 8.08 6.56 -0.08
N ALA A 316 7.67 7.02 1.10
CA ALA A 316 8.23 6.59 2.37
C ALA A 316 7.23 6.79 3.50
N ALA A 317 7.24 5.89 4.48
CA ALA A 317 6.42 6.00 5.69
C ALA A 317 7.13 5.37 6.89
N TYR A 318 6.99 5.99 8.06
CA TYR A 318 7.49 5.43 9.31
C TYR A 318 6.68 5.91 10.50
N GLY A 319 6.50 5.01 11.47
CA GLY A 319 5.97 5.32 12.80
C GLY A 319 4.48 5.06 12.92
N LEU A 320 3.97 5.14 14.15
CA LEU A 320 2.58 4.86 14.45
C LEU A 320 1.65 5.98 13.95
N GLY A 321 0.45 5.61 13.53
CA GLY A 321 -0.60 6.56 13.20
C GLY A 321 -0.52 7.19 11.82
N ILE A 322 0.13 6.53 10.85
CA ILE A 322 0.17 6.96 9.45
C ILE A 322 -1.23 6.91 8.82
N PHE A 323 -1.85 5.72 8.82
CA PHE A 323 -3.22 5.50 8.30
C PHE A 323 -4.28 5.64 9.40
N GLU A 324 -3.98 5.12 10.58
CA GLU A 324 -4.91 5.04 11.70
C GLU A 324 -4.28 5.72 12.92
N GLY A 325 -4.50 7.02 13.07
CA GLY A 325 -3.90 7.81 14.15
C GLY A 325 -4.78 8.99 14.54
N ARG A 326 -4.71 9.39 15.81
CA ARG A 326 -5.40 10.56 16.35
C ARG A 326 -4.38 11.49 17.00
N ARG A 327 -3.86 12.42 16.21
CA ARG A 327 -2.99 13.48 16.70
C ARG A 327 -3.62 14.83 16.43
N GLN A 328 -3.51 15.74 17.39
CA GLN A 328 -3.93 17.12 17.17
C GLN A 328 -2.98 17.79 16.19
N ILE A 329 -3.53 18.39 15.14
CA ILE A 329 -2.73 18.95 14.04
C ILE A 329 -2.29 20.40 14.29
N GLY A 330 -2.92 21.08 15.25
CA GLY A 330 -2.60 22.46 15.59
C GLY A 330 -2.72 23.38 14.36
N SER A 331 -1.82 24.35 14.24
CA SER A 331 -1.81 25.32 13.12
C SER A 331 -1.64 24.74 11.70
N VAL A 332 -1.43 23.43 11.54
CA VAL A 332 -1.48 22.74 10.23
C VAL A 332 -2.87 22.79 9.59
N VAL A 333 -3.93 23.02 10.38
CA VAL A 333 -5.30 23.21 9.86
C VAL A 333 -5.48 24.51 9.07
N LYS A 334 -4.68 25.55 9.35
CA LYS A 334 -4.93 26.91 8.85
C LYS A 334 -4.95 26.98 7.32
N PRO A 335 -3.99 26.38 6.59
CA PRO A 335 -4.01 26.39 5.14
C PRO A 335 -5.32 25.87 4.51
N TYR A 336 -6.02 24.94 5.14
CA TYR A 336 -7.31 24.43 4.62
C TYR A 336 -8.37 25.52 4.51
N TYR A 337 -8.54 26.34 5.54
CA TYR A 337 -9.55 27.38 5.50
C TYR A 337 -9.05 28.71 4.95
N TYR A 338 -7.73 28.93 4.86
CA TYR A 338 -7.17 30.01 4.05
C TYR A 338 -7.37 29.73 2.55
N TYR A 339 -7.21 28.47 2.13
CA TYR A 339 -7.58 28.04 0.78
C TYR A 339 -9.06 28.32 0.48
N LEU A 340 -9.96 27.96 1.42
CA LEU A 340 -11.37 28.34 1.33
C LEU A 340 -11.59 29.85 1.30
N ALA A 341 -10.85 30.64 2.10
CA ALA A 341 -10.94 32.09 2.12
C ALA A 341 -10.57 32.70 0.76
N PHE A 342 -9.51 32.21 0.13
CA PHE A 342 -9.10 32.69 -1.19
C PHE A 342 -10.13 32.35 -2.27
N MET A 343 -10.81 31.20 -2.20
CA MET A 343 -11.97 30.92 -3.06
C MET A 343 -13.13 31.88 -2.77
N ALA A 344 -13.33 32.27 -1.51
CA ALA A 344 -14.34 33.25 -1.09
C ALA A 344 -14.05 34.71 -1.51
N GLY A 345 -12.90 35.00 -2.11
CA GLY A 345 -12.56 36.33 -2.60
C GLY A 345 -11.59 37.13 -1.72
N TRP A 346 -11.19 36.62 -0.55
CA TRP A 346 -10.18 37.27 0.29
C TRP A 346 -8.86 37.46 -0.46
N ASN A 347 -8.18 38.59 -0.28
CA ASN A 347 -6.85 38.85 -0.83
C ASN A 347 -5.78 38.71 0.26
N LYS A 348 -4.54 38.48 -0.16
CA LYS A 348 -3.37 38.37 0.73
C LYS A 348 -3.16 39.60 1.62
N ASN A 349 -3.51 40.77 1.10
CA ASN A 349 -3.38 42.09 1.69
C ASN A 349 -4.63 42.58 2.43
N ASP A 350 -5.73 41.80 2.45
CA ASP A 350 -6.88 42.11 3.28
C ASP A 350 -6.48 42.10 4.76
N ILE A 351 -7.14 42.93 5.56
CA ILE A 351 -6.79 43.12 6.97
C ILE A 351 -7.66 42.25 7.88
N LEU A 352 -7.01 41.58 8.83
CA LEU A 352 -7.61 40.84 9.92
C LEU A 352 -7.24 41.51 11.25
N GLU A 353 -8.24 41.64 12.13
CA GLU A 353 -7.99 42.18 13.47
C GLU A 353 -7.22 41.19 14.34
N ASP A 354 -6.25 41.72 15.07
CA ASP A 354 -5.41 41.01 16.03
C ASP A 354 -5.52 41.68 17.40
N LYS A 355 -6.72 41.59 17.99
CA LYS A 355 -7.10 42.17 19.29
C LYS A 355 -7.72 41.09 20.17
N PRO A 356 -7.71 41.21 21.50
CA PRO A 356 -8.38 40.24 22.37
C PRO A 356 -9.82 39.97 21.92
N ILE A 357 -10.17 38.68 21.74
CA ILE A 357 -11.52 38.24 21.39
C ILE A 357 -12.00 37.22 22.41
N LYS A 358 -13.33 37.13 22.55
CA LYS A 358 -14.01 36.16 23.41
C LYS A 358 -15.12 35.46 22.65
N ILE A 359 -15.06 34.14 22.57
CA ILE A 359 -16.06 33.30 21.90
C ILE A 359 -16.67 32.38 22.97
N GLY A 360 -17.85 32.75 23.47
CA GLY A 360 -18.44 32.10 24.63
C GLY A 360 -17.55 32.23 25.86
N LYS A 361 -17.01 31.11 26.35
CA LYS A 361 -16.06 31.08 27.49
C LYS A 361 -14.59 31.03 27.06
N TRP A 362 -14.31 30.95 25.76
CA TRP A 362 -12.96 30.77 25.23
C TRP A 362 -12.36 32.11 24.80
N GLU A 363 -11.14 32.38 25.28
CA GLU A 363 -10.36 33.58 24.98
C GLU A 363 -9.02 33.13 24.36
N PRO A 364 -8.94 33.01 23.02
CA PRO A 364 -7.70 32.59 22.36
C PRO A 364 -6.60 33.64 22.53
N LYS A 365 -5.37 33.16 22.72
CA LYS A 365 -4.16 33.99 22.75
C LYS A 365 -3.22 33.65 21.60
N ASN A 366 -2.44 34.65 21.18
CA ASN A 366 -1.30 34.41 20.30
C ASN A 366 -0.16 33.74 21.07
N PHE A 367 0.74 33.07 20.34
CA PHE A 367 1.81 32.28 20.94
C PHE A 367 2.80 33.13 21.75
N ASP A 368 3.06 34.35 21.31
CA ASP A 368 3.89 35.37 21.99
C ASP A 368 3.10 36.20 23.01
N GLU A 369 1.80 35.91 23.21
CA GLU A 369 0.87 36.67 24.04
C GLU A 369 0.69 38.15 23.66
N GLU A 370 1.21 38.57 22.51
CA GLU A 370 1.09 39.94 22.00
C GLU A 370 -0.09 40.10 21.04
N PHE A 371 -0.52 41.34 20.80
CA PHE A 371 -1.58 41.71 19.88
C PHE A 371 -1.09 42.81 18.94
N TRP A 372 -0.99 42.51 17.64
CA TRP A 372 -0.46 43.45 16.64
C TRP A 372 -1.51 44.44 16.13
N GLN A 373 -2.69 44.50 16.76
CA GLN A 373 -3.86 45.30 16.41
C GLN A 373 -4.53 44.87 15.09
N ALA A 374 -3.76 44.82 14.01
CA ALA A 374 -4.20 44.44 12.67
C ALA A 374 -3.05 43.82 11.89
N VAL A 375 -3.34 42.77 11.12
CA VAL A 375 -2.37 42.09 10.26
C VAL A 375 -3.01 41.77 8.92
N THR A 376 -2.21 41.64 7.87
CA THR A 376 -2.71 41.12 6.59
C THR A 376 -3.05 39.63 6.71
N VAL A 377 -3.97 39.13 5.88
CA VAL A 377 -4.24 37.69 5.74
C VAL A 377 -2.94 36.91 5.50
N GLU A 378 -2.06 37.42 4.64
CA GLU A 378 -0.73 36.83 4.41
C GLU A 378 0.08 36.72 5.70
N ASN A 379 0.27 37.83 6.42
CA ASN A 379 1.08 37.84 7.64
C ASN A 379 0.47 37.03 8.78
N ALA A 380 -0.87 36.96 8.85
CA ALA A 380 -1.57 36.10 9.79
C ALA A 380 -1.16 34.61 9.61
N LEU A 381 -1.03 34.14 8.37
CA LEU A 381 -0.60 32.76 8.10
C LEU A 381 0.93 32.59 8.17
N VAL A 382 1.71 33.54 7.64
CA VAL A 382 3.19 33.54 7.65
C VAL A 382 3.74 33.43 9.08
N TYR A 383 3.21 34.25 9.99
CA TYR A 383 3.59 34.22 11.41
C TYR A 383 2.65 33.33 12.25
N SER A 384 1.72 32.63 11.60
CA SER A 384 0.80 31.69 12.23
C SER A 384 0.03 32.26 13.43
N ARG A 385 -0.34 33.55 13.37
CA ARG A 385 -1.06 34.27 14.44
C ARG A 385 -2.39 33.57 14.73
N ASN A 386 -2.73 33.39 16.01
CA ASN A 386 -3.92 32.63 16.40
C ASN A 386 -5.18 33.48 16.23
N VAL A 387 -5.23 34.63 16.90
CA VAL A 387 -6.43 35.48 16.97
C VAL A 387 -6.93 35.93 15.59
N PRO A 388 -6.08 36.43 14.66
CA PRO A 388 -6.53 36.79 13.31
C PRO A 388 -7.06 35.60 12.53
N SER A 389 -6.48 34.42 12.73
CA SER A 389 -6.92 33.19 12.07
C SER A 389 -8.25 32.69 12.64
N VAL A 390 -8.49 32.83 13.95
CA VAL A 390 -9.82 32.59 14.55
C VAL A 390 -10.85 33.56 13.94
N ASN A 391 -10.51 34.84 13.83
CA ASN A 391 -11.40 35.84 13.22
C ASN A 391 -11.75 35.48 11.77
N LEU A 392 -10.76 35.08 10.95
CA LEU A 392 -10.99 34.61 9.59
C LEU A 392 -11.91 33.37 9.57
N PHE A 393 -11.60 32.37 10.38
CA PHE A 393 -12.41 31.15 10.50
C PHE A 393 -13.88 31.46 10.83
N MET A 394 -14.12 32.37 11.78
CA MET A 394 -15.47 32.78 12.16
C MET A 394 -16.18 33.53 11.03
N LYS A 395 -15.47 34.38 10.27
CA LYS A 395 -16.04 35.09 9.10
C LYS A 395 -16.43 34.14 7.96
N LEU A 396 -15.69 33.06 7.75
CA LEU A 396 -16.04 32.02 6.77
C LEU A 396 -17.23 31.16 7.24
N GLY A 397 -17.45 31.09 8.55
CA GLY A 397 -18.50 30.32 9.19
C GLY A 397 -18.03 28.92 9.60
N GLN A 398 -18.03 28.65 10.90
CA GLN A 398 -17.52 27.41 11.52
C GLN A 398 -18.04 26.14 10.84
N ASN A 399 -19.35 26.04 10.60
CA ASN A 399 -19.95 24.84 10.00
C ASN A 399 -19.53 24.65 8.55
N LYS A 400 -19.35 25.75 7.80
CA LYS A 400 -18.89 25.69 6.40
C LYS A 400 -17.43 25.25 6.33
N VAL A 401 -16.57 25.80 7.20
CA VAL A 401 -15.18 25.37 7.29
C VAL A 401 -15.08 23.90 7.70
N LYS A 402 -15.82 23.47 8.73
CA LYS A 402 -15.84 22.08 9.16
C LYS A 402 -16.29 21.14 8.03
N HIS A 403 -17.39 21.47 7.36
CA HIS A 403 -17.88 20.70 6.20
C HIS A 403 -16.85 20.67 5.06
N PHE A 404 -16.20 21.79 4.76
CA PHE A 404 -15.16 21.86 3.74
C PHE A 404 -14.00 20.90 4.05
N ILE A 405 -13.49 20.93 5.28
CA ILE A 405 -12.36 20.07 5.67
C ILE A 405 -12.79 18.59 5.68
N GLN A 406 -13.93 18.26 6.29
CA GLN A 406 -14.38 16.87 6.43
C GLN A 406 -14.83 16.25 5.13
N ASN A 407 -15.64 16.96 4.34
CA ASN A 407 -16.39 16.35 3.24
C ASN A 407 -15.84 16.74 1.87
N VAL A 408 -15.20 17.91 1.75
CA VAL A 408 -14.61 18.35 0.48
C VAL A 408 -13.15 17.95 0.40
N LEU A 409 -12.36 18.25 1.43
CA LEU A 409 -10.95 17.81 1.50
C LEU A 409 -10.80 16.35 1.93
N MET A 410 -11.89 15.71 2.36
CA MET A 410 -11.95 14.31 2.80
C MET A 410 -10.94 13.99 3.92
N VAL A 411 -10.73 14.93 4.84
CA VAL A 411 -9.87 14.75 6.01
C VAL A 411 -10.69 14.08 7.11
N ASP A 412 -10.52 12.78 7.28
CA ASP A 412 -11.21 12.02 8.32
C ASP A 412 -10.60 12.30 9.70
N GLY A 413 -11.38 12.18 10.76
CA GLY A 413 -10.87 12.41 12.12
C GLY A 413 -11.94 12.77 13.13
N PHE A 414 -11.50 13.10 14.34
CA PHE A 414 -12.37 13.62 15.39
C PHE A 414 -12.38 15.15 15.35
N TYR A 415 -13.58 15.71 15.23
CA TYR A 415 -13.79 17.16 15.13
C TYR A 415 -14.64 17.63 16.31
N PRO A 416 -14.11 18.52 17.18
CA PRO A 416 -14.95 19.16 18.17
C PRO A 416 -16.07 19.98 17.52
N ASN A 417 -17.05 20.40 18.32
CA ASN A 417 -18.21 21.19 17.87
C ASN A 417 -18.08 22.65 18.33
N ASP A 418 -16.88 23.21 18.29
CA ASP A 418 -16.60 24.58 18.74
C ASP A 418 -15.50 25.26 17.88
N ALA A 419 -15.24 26.53 18.18
CA ALA A 419 -14.30 27.35 17.42
C ALA A 419 -12.83 26.95 17.60
N THR A 420 -12.49 26.03 18.52
CA THR A 420 -11.10 25.60 18.72
C THR A 420 -10.54 24.85 17.51
N ILE A 421 -11.42 24.33 16.65
CA ILE A 421 -11.07 23.76 15.33
C ILE A 421 -10.18 24.72 14.54
N SER A 422 -10.43 26.04 14.63
CA SER A 422 -9.64 27.06 13.94
C SER A 422 -8.14 27.02 14.27
N LEU A 423 -7.78 26.49 15.44
CA LEU A 423 -6.42 26.31 15.93
C LEU A 423 -5.96 24.84 15.91
N GLY A 424 -6.76 23.93 15.37
CA GLY A 424 -6.35 22.56 15.04
C GLY A 424 -6.49 21.55 16.17
N THR A 425 -7.53 21.67 16.99
CA THR A 425 -7.97 20.63 17.94
C THR A 425 -8.59 19.41 17.27
N ILE A 426 -8.58 19.35 15.92
CA ILE A 426 -8.92 18.16 15.15
C ILE A 426 -7.88 17.09 15.41
N GLU A 427 -8.31 15.87 15.70
CA GLU A 427 -7.44 14.71 15.82
C GLU A 427 -7.55 13.81 14.60
N THR A 428 -6.45 13.62 13.88
CA THR A 428 -6.43 12.90 12.59
C THR A 428 -5.08 12.22 12.32
N SER A 429 -4.98 11.49 11.20
CA SER A 429 -3.82 10.70 10.75
C SER A 429 -2.89 11.52 9.82
N LEU A 430 -1.67 11.03 9.57
CA LEU A 430 -0.77 11.69 8.61
C LEU A 430 -1.32 11.61 7.18
N VAL A 431 -1.94 10.49 6.81
CA VAL A 431 -2.55 10.30 5.48
C VAL A 431 -3.71 11.27 5.26
N ASP A 432 -4.51 11.52 6.30
CA ASP A 432 -5.59 12.52 6.23
C ASP A 432 -5.08 13.95 6.14
N VAL A 433 -4.01 14.28 6.88
CA VAL A 433 -3.35 15.57 6.69
C VAL A 433 -2.81 15.70 5.26
N ALA A 434 -2.23 14.64 4.70
CA ALA A 434 -1.77 14.66 3.31
C ALA A 434 -2.92 14.92 2.32
N LYS A 435 -4.05 14.19 2.43
CA LYS A 435 -5.25 14.40 1.61
C LYS A 435 -5.72 15.86 1.62
N GLY A 436 -5.69 16.51 2.78
CA GLY A 436 -6.10 17.92 2.89
C GLY A 436 -5.17 18.92 2.20
N TYR A 437 -3.88 18.58 2.08
CA TYR A 437 -2.87 19.43 1.43
C TYR A 437 -2.76 19.16 -0.08
N GLU A 438 -3.03 17.95 -0.56
CA GLU A 438 -3.01 17.60 -1.99
C GLU A 438 -3.72 18.61 -2.91
N PRO A 439 -4.99 19.01 -2.68
CA PRO A 439 -5.67 19.97 -3.56
C PRO A 439 -5.02 21.36 -3.58
N ILE A 440 -4.29 21.74 -2.52
CA ILE A 440 -3.50 22.99 -2.49
C ILE A 440 -2.30 22.87 -3.44
N PHE A 441 -1.69 21.70 -3.55
CA PHE A 441 -0.48 21.47 -4.35
C PHE A 441 -0.76 21.08 -5.80
N ASN A 442 -1.89 20.41 -6.08
CA ASN A 442 -2.25 19.90 -7.41
C ASN A 442 -3.43 20.65 -8.08
N GLY A 443 -3.94 21.71 -7.45
CA GLY A 443 -4.97 22.58 -8.04
C GLY A 443 -6.43 22.15 -7.81
N GLY A 444 -6.67 21.22 -6.88
CA GLY A 444 -8.02 20.92 -6.39
C GLY A 444 -8.40 19.44 -6.39
N ILE A 445 -7.46 18.52 -6.60
CA ILE A 445 -7.73 17.09 -6.65
C ILE A 445 -7.37 16.47 -5.30
N VAL A 446 -8.30 15.72 -4.71
CA VAL A 446 -8.05 14.90 -3.52
C VAL A 446 -7.83 13.47 -4.01
N VAL A 447 -6.63 12.94 -3.80
CA VAL A 447 -6.26 11.60 -4.23
C VAL A 447 -6.13 10.71 -2.99
N ARG A 448 -6.33 9.41 -3.13
CA ARG A 448 -6.08 8.50 -2.01
C ARG A 448 -4.61 8.11 -1.92
N PRO A 449 -3.94 8.33 -0.78
CA PRO A 449 -2.59 7.83 -0.60
C PRO A 449 -2.53 6.28 -0.54
N ARG A 450 -1.61 5.67 -1.29
CA ARG A 450 -1.44 4.20 -1.41
C ARG A 450 0.02 3.76 -1.28
N ILE A 451 0.24 2.67 -0.55
CA ILE A 451 1.51 1.95 -0.47
C ILE A 451 1.56 0.82 -1.52
N ILE A 452 0.44 0.21 -1.89
CA ILE A 452 0.48 -0.93 -2.82
C ILE A 452 0.49 -0.46 -4.28
N GLU A 453 1.50 -0.90 -5.05
CA GLU A 453 1.58 -0.70 -6.51
C GLU A 453 0.94 -1.88 -7.25
N TYR A 454 1.21 -3.13 -6.86
CA TYR A 454 0.47 -4.28 -7.40
C TYR A 454 0.47 -5.47 -6.44
N VAL A 455 -0.48 -6.37 -6.67
CA VAL A 455 -0.55 -7.70 -6.05
C VAL A 455 -0.68 -8.74 -7.16
N ARG A 456 0.27 -9.66 -7.26
CA ARG A 456 0.23 -10.79 -8.20
C ARG A 456 0.47 -12.12 -7.52
N ASP A 457 -0.11 -13.19 -8.03
CA ASP A 457 0.17 -14.55 -7.55
C ASP A 457 1.49 -15.10 -8.12
N LYS A 458 1.83 -16.32 -7.71
CA LYS A 458 3.01 -17.06 -8.19
C LYS A 458 2.96 -17.43 -9.68
N ASN A 459 1.77 -17.46 -10.28
CA ASN A 459 1.58 -17.75 -11.71
C ASN A 459 1.70 -16.47 -12.56
N GLY A 460 1.94 -15.32 -11.93
CA GLY A 460 2.07 -14.02 -12.61
C GLY A 460 0.74 -13.31 -12.86
N VAL A 461 -0.39 -13.82 -12.34
CA VAL A 461 -1.70 -13.18 -12.50
C VAL A 461 -1.79 -11.98 -11.56
N TYR A 462 -2.11 -10.81 -12.12
CA TYR A 462 -2.32 -9.58 -11.35
C TYR A 462 -3.76 -9.52 -10.82
N TYR A 463 -3.90 -9.40 -9.51
CA TYR A 463 -5.17 -9.22 -8.82
C TYR A 463 -5.44 -7.75 -8.50
N TYR A 464 -4.39 -6.96 -8.37
CA TYR A 464 -4.45 -5.52 -8.20
C TYR A 464 -3.26 -4.88 -8.91
N SER A 465 -3.52 -3.75 -9.56
CA SER A 465 -2.52 -2.85 -10.11
C SER A 465 -2.99 -1.42 -9.87
N TYR A 466 -2.10 -0.63 -9.30
CA TYR A 466 -2.39 0.70 -8.82
C TYR A 466 -2.77 1.63 -9.97
N ARG A 467 -3.79 2.45 -9.68
CA ARG A 467 -4.19 3.61 -10.48
C ARG A 467 -4.56 4.71 -9.49
N PRO A 468 -4.25 5.99 -9.78
CA PRO A 468 -4.66 7.10 -8.91
C PRO A 468 -6.16 7.05 -8.64
N GLU A 469 -6.54 6.92 -7.36
CA GLU A 469 -7.94 6.91 -6.91
C GLU A 469 -8.31 8.34 -6.51
N VAL A 470 -9.03 9.04 -7.39
CA VAL A 470 -9.56 10.38 -7.08
C VAL A 470 -10.73 10.22 -6.13
N LEU A 471 -10.55 10.70 -4.91
CA LEU A 471 -11.57 10.66 -3.86
C LEU A 471 -12.58 11.79 -4.03
N ASN A 472 -12.09 12.98 -4.38
CA ASN A 472 -12.92 14.14 -4.64
C ASN A 472 -12.22 15.17 -5.53
N ILE A 473 -13.02 16.04 -6.15
CA ILE A 473 -12.56 17.25 -6.83
C ILE A 473 -13.13 18.45 -6.08
N VAL A 474 -12.27 19.37 -5.68
CA VAL A 474 -12.66 20.61 -5.02
C VAL A 474 -13.37 21.48 -6.04
N HIS A 475 -14.65 21.73 -5.80
CA HIS A 475 -15.44 22.75 -6.50
C HIS A 475 -15.68 23.94 -5.58
N ASN A 476 -15.97 25.10 -6.16
CA ASN A 476 -16.36 26.28 -5.39
C ASN A 476 -17.60 25.99 -4.54
N PRO A 477 -17.51 26.11 -3.21
CA PRO A 477 -18.70 26.03 -2.37
C PRO A 477 -19.67 27.17 -2.70
N LYS A 478 -20.97 26.94 -2.54
CA LYS A 478 -21.98 27.99 -2.79
C LYS A 478 -21.68 29.25 -1.95
N GLY A 479 -21.46 30.37 -2.62
CA GLY A 479 -21.08 31.65 -2.02
C GLY A 479 -19.58 31.80 -1.72
N PHE A 480 -18.74 30.93 -2.30
CA PHE A 480 -17.28 30.92 -2.22
C PHE A 480 -16.68 30.73 -3.63
N ASP A 481 -17.25 31.42 -4.60
CA ASP A 481 -17.02 31.28 -6.04
C ASP A 481 -16.36 32.51 -6.67
N ALA A 482 -15.77 33.38 -5.84
CA ALA A 482 -15.06 34.57 -6.32
C ALA A 482 -13.74 34.24 -7.03
N ARG A 483 -13.13 33.07 -6.74
CA ARG A 483 -11.95 32.53 -7.43
C ARG A 483 -12.07 31.02 -7.59
N THR A 484 -11.51 30.49 -8.66
CA THR A 484 -11.42 29.04 -8.88
C THR A 484 -10.55 28.36 -7.81
N PRO A 485 -10.71 27.04 -7.59
CA PRO A 485 -9.82 26.22 -6.76
C PRO A 485 -8.34 26.41 -7.15
N VAL A 486 -8.03 26.42 -8.45
CA VAL A 486 -6.65 26.60 -8.94
C VAL A 486 -6.07 27.96 -8.54
N GLU A 487 -6.82 29.05 -8.73
CA GLU A 487 -6.38 30.39 -8.32
C GLU A 487 -6.16 30.50 -6.80
N ALA A 488 -7.07 29.91 -6.02
CA ALA A 488 -6.95 29.87 -4.57
C ALA A 488 -5.76 29.02 -4.09
N SER A 489 -5.46 27.92 -4.78
CA SER A 489 -4.28 27.09 -4.53
C SER A 489 -2.99 27.87 -4.77
N ILE A 490 -2.90 28.61 -5.89
CA ILE A 490 -1.76 29.49 -6.19
C ILE A 490 -1.54 30.53 -5.08
N LEU A 491 -2.61 31.21 -4.66
CA LEU A 491 -2.52 32.19 -3.56
C LEU A 491 -2.07 31.52 -2.26
N THR A 492 -2.58 30.33 -1.95
CA THR A 492 -2.22 29.59 -0.74
C THR A 492 -0.74 29.19 -0.77
N LEU A 493 -0.25 28.65 -1.88
CA LEU A 493 1.15 28.27 -2.05
C LEU A 493 2.10 29.46 -1.93
N GLN A 494 1.77 30.61 -2.51
CA GLN A 494 2.57 31.84 -2.36
C GLN A 494 2.72 32.27 -0.90
N VAL A 495 1.68 32.09 -0.08
CA VAL A 495 1.76 32.39 1.35
C VAL A 495 2.54 31.31 2.10
N LEU A 496 2.37 30.03 1.75
CA LEU A 496 3.13 28.91 2.32
C LEU A 496 4.63 28.98 2.01
N GLU A 497 5.01 29.53 0.86
CA GLU A 497 6.41 29.82 0.53
C GLU A 497 6.98 30.86 1.52
N LYS A 498 6.22 31.92 1.81
CA LYS A 498 6.61 32.96 2.79
C LYS A 498 6.69 32.43 4.22
N VAL A 499 5.83 31.48 4.60
CA VAL A 499 5.96 30.77 5.90
C VAL A 499 7.36 30.15 6.04
N VAL A 500 7.89 29.58 4.96
CA VAL A 500 9.21 28.91 4.97
C VAL A 500 10.36 29.88 4.73
N SER A 501 10.21 30.94 3.92
CA SER A 501 11.31 31.87 3.66
C SER A 501 11.56 32.88 4.78
N MET A 502 10.50 33.32 5.48
CA MET A 502 10.60 34.35 6.52
C MET A 502 9.75 34.12 7.77
N GLY A 503 8.78 33.22 7.73
CA GLY A 503 7.83 32.97 8.81
C GLY A 503 8.23 31.86 9.78
N THR A 504 7.21 31.21 10.36
CA THR A 504 7.39 30.18 11.39
C THR A 504 8.13 28.93 10.89
N GLY A 505 8.15 28.70 9.57
CA GLY A 505 8.80 27.57 8.92
C GLY A 505 10.25 27.82 8.51
N LYS A 506 10.87 28.95 8.89
CA LYS A 506 12.21 29.36 8.43
C LYS A 506 13.30 28.30 8.57
N SER A 507 13.22 27.45 9.59
CA SER A 507 14.18 26.35 9.79
C SER A 507 14.15 25.29 8.67
N ALA A 508 13.07 25.23 7.87
CA ALA A 508 12.94 24.35 6.72
C ALA A 508 13.46 24.97 5.40
N TYR A 509 13.87 26.24 5.41
CA TYR A 509 14.35 26.93 4.21
C TYR A 509 15.57 26.23 3.59
N LEU A 510 15.51 25.99 2.28
CA LEU A 510 16.56 25.39 1.47
C LEU A 510 16.96 26.35 0.34
N PRO A 511 18.20 26.87 0.33
CA PRO A 511 18.67 27.72 -0.76
C PRO A 511 18.55 27.04 -2.13
N GLY A 512 18.09 27.78 -3.14
CA GLY A 512 17.92 27.26 -4.50
C GLY A 512 16.72 26.33 -4.71
N ARG A 513 15.87 26.14 -3.69
CA ARG A 513 14.64 25.34 -3.78
C ARG A 513 13.45 26.12 -3.24
N THR A 514 12.36 26.15 -3.99
CA THR A 514 11.09 26.70 -3.51
C THR A 514 10.38 25.65 -2.66
N ILE A 515 10.21 25.94 -1.37
CA ILE A 515 9.55 25.06 -0.42
C ILE A 515 8.27 25.74 0.07
N TYR A 516 7.15 25.02 -0.04
CA TYR A 516 5.87 25.43 0.52
C TYR A 516 5.66 24.63 1.81
N GLY A 517 5.34 25.29 2.93
CA GLY A 517 5.12 24.53 4.15
C GLY A 517 4.45 25.29 5.27
N LYS A 518 4.02 24.53 6.28
CA LYS A 518 3.34 25.02 7.47
C LYS A 518 3.81 24.28 8.72
N THR A 519 4.09 25.05 9.77
CA THR A 519 4.29 24.52 11.12
C THR A 519 2.96 24.31 11.83
N GLY A 520 2.88 23.25 12.64
CA GLY A 520 1.84 23.02 13.63
C GLY A 520 2.43 22.85 15.01
N THR A 521 1.72 23.37 16.01
CA THR A 521 2.01 23.18 17.42
C THR A 521 0.67 22.92 18.10
N ALA A 522 0.56 21.76 18.74
CA ALA A 522 -0.53 21.35 19.61
C ALA A 522 0.05 21.01 21.00
N GLU A 523 -0.81 20.63 21.96
CA GLU A 523 -0.37 20.38 23.34
C GLU A 523 0.69 19.26 23.42
N ASN A 524 0.46 18.18 22.66
CA ASN A 524 1.28 16.96 22.71
C ASN A 524 1.92 16.61 21.35
N ASN A 525 1.81 17.48 20.34
CA ASN A 525 2.34 17.21 19.00
C ASN A 525 2.91 18.49 18.37
N ALA A 526 4.07 18.36 17.74
CA ALA A 526 4.62 19.38 16.86
C ALA A 526 4.71 18.83 15.44
N TRP A 527 4.42 19.68 14.45
CA TRP A 527 4.31 19.28 13.05
C TRP A 527 5.09 20.19 12.14
N PHE A 528 5.61 19.62 11.07
CA PHE A 528 5.94 20.36 9.86
C PHE A 528 5.40 19.60 8.66
N VAL A 529 4.55 20.27 7.89
CA VAL A 529 4.05 19.79 6.60
C VAL A 529 4.68 20.67 5.55
N GLY A 530 5.46 20.10 4.64
CA GLY A 530 6.08 20.87 3.58
C GLY A 530 6.32 20.03 2.34
N GLY A 531 6.47 20.69 1.20
CA GLY A 531 6.70 20.02 -0.06
C GLY A 531 7.35 20.95 -1.08
N ASP A 532 7.84 20.33 -2.14
CA ASP A 532 8.11 21.02 -3.39
C ASP A 532 7.05 20.57 -4.41
N GLY A 533 7.05 21.13 -5.62
CA GLY A 533 6.03 20.82 -6.63
C GLY A 533 5.84 19.34 -7.00
N LYS A 534 6.61 18.38 -6.47
CA LYS A 534 6.45 16.93 -6.68
C LYS A 534 6.05 16.15 -5.43
N TYR A 535 6.69 16.40 -4.28
CA TYR A 535 6.46 15.62 -3.08
C TYR A 535 5.90 16.47 -1.94
N LEU A 536 4.89 15.93 -1.25
CA LEU A 536 4.45 16.41 0.05
C LEU A 536 5.07 15.54 1.14
N PHE A 537 5.72 16.18 2.10
CA PHE A 537 6.45 15.54 3.18
C PHE A 537 5.99 16.07 4.54
N LEU A 538 5.44 15.16 5.35
CA LEU A 538 4.88 15.42 6.65
C LEU A 538 5.76 14.77 7.72
N LEU A 539 6.15 15.55 8.72
CA LEU A 539 6.76 15.04 9.94
C LEU A 539 5.95 15.50 11.16
N VAL A 540 5.82 14.60 12.12
CA VAL A 540 5.27 14.90 13.45
C VAL A 540 6.22 14.41 14.52
N LYS A 541 6.30 15.17 15.62
CA LYS A 541 6.97 14.77 16.85
C LYS A 541 5.99 14.81 18.01
N ASP A 542 5.86 13.69 18.71
CA ASP A 542 5.04 13.52 19.90
C ASP A 542 5.82 13.98 21.14
N GLY A 543 5.18 14.81 21.95
CA GLY A 543 5.76 15.38 23.17
C GLY A 543 5.19 16.75 23.53
N LYS A 544 5.47 17.19 24.75
CA LYS A 544 5.01 18.49 25.29
C LYS A 544 6.04 19.59 25.07
N ASN A 545 5.59 20.84 25.04
CA ASN A 545 6.44 22.04 24.90
C ASN A 545 7.30 22.05 23.63
N LEU A 546 6.81 21.38 22.58
CA LEU A 546 7.45 21.31 21.27
C LEU A 546 6.84 22.34 20.32
N THR A 547 7.62 22.75 19.32
CA THR A 547 7.13 23.58 18.21
C THR A 547 7.53 23.01 16.88
N GLY A 548 6.66 23.13 15.87
CA GLY A 548 6.96 22.66 14.52
C GLY A 548 8.24 23.27 13.92
N GLY A 549 8.47 24.57 14.16
CA GLY A 549 9.61 25.29 13.59
C GLY A 549 10.96 24.97 14.23
N ARG A 550 11.00 24.70 15.54
CA ARG A 550 12.24 24.39 16.27
C ARG A 550 12.53 22.89 16.31
N ASP A 551 11.50 22.08 16.54
CA ASP A 551 11.68 20.68 16.93
C ASP A 551 11.45 19.67 15.79
N VAL A 552 10.89 20.12 14.66
CA VAL A 552 10.49 19.24 13.53
C VAL A 552 11.06 19.72 12.19
N ALA A 553 10.91 20.99 11.86
CA ALA A 553 11.39 21.58 10.61
C ALA A 553 12.89 21.36 10.32
N PRO A 554 13.81 21.37 11.32
CA PRO A 554 15.22 21.03 11.06
C PRO A 554 15.42 19.57 10.60
N THR A 555 14.68 18.62 11.19
CA THR A 555 14.72 17.21 10.77
C THR A 555 14.15 17.05 9.38
N TRP A 556 13.04 17.73 9.09
CA TRP A 556 12.45 17.79 7.75
C TRP A 556 13.48 18.27 6.74
N LYS A 557 14.16 19.39 7.02
CA LYS A 557 15.19 19.98 6.16
C LYS A 557 16.33 19.01 5.89
N LYS A 558 16.80 18.29 6.92
CA LYS A 558 17.90 17.33 6.81
C LYS A 558 17.59 16.20 5.84
N ILE A 559 16.35 15.72 5.84
CA ILE A 559 15.87 14.68 4.92
C ILE A 559 15.66 15.27 3.52
N ALA A 560 14.96 16.40 3.44
CA ALA A 560 14.67 17.13 2.21
C ALA A 560 15.94 17.56 1.44
N SER A 561 17.02 17.91 2.11
CA SER A 561 18.29 18.27 1.44
C SER A 561 18.96 17.08 0.74
N GLN A 562 18.62 15.84 1.12
CA GLN A 562 19.24 14.62 0.59
C GLN A 562 18.37 13.91 -0.45
N THR A 563 17.17 14.41 -0.69
CA THR A 563 16.28 13.89 -1.72
C THR A 563 16.41 14.70 -3.01
N VAL A 564 16.19 14.01 -4.14
CA VAL A 564 15.91 14.65 -5.44
C VAL A 564 14.45 15.09 -5.39
N ILE A 565 14.18 16.16 -4.66
CA ILE A 565 12.86 16.77 -4.69
C ILE A 565 12.74 17.45 -6.06
N GLY A 566 11.73 17.03 -6.82
CA GLY A 566 11.54 17.43 -8.20
C GLY A 566 10.92 18.82 -8.27
N TYR A 567 11.66 19.78 -8.82
CA TYR A 567 11.05 21.04 -9.24
C TYR A 567 10.17 20.79 -10.46
N THR A 568 8.89 20.48 -10.22
CA THR A 568 7.85 20.80 -11.19
C THR A 568 7.42 22.22 -10.88
N PRO A 569 7.80 23.24 -11.68
CA PRO A 569 7.10 24.50 -11.57
C PRO A 569 5.63 24.18 -11.77
N ILE A 570 4.77 24.64 -10.87
CA ILE A 570 3.33 24.58 -11.09
C ILE A 570 3.07 25.56 -12.26
N GLY A 571 3.20 25.04 -13.48
CA GLY A 571 3.07 25.77 -14.73
C GLY A 571 1.60 26.08 -14.95
N MET A 572 1.26 27.36 -14.85
CA MET A 572 -0.10 27.86 -14.93
C MET A 572 -0.52 28.10 -16.39
N PRO A 573 -1.73 27.73 -16.82
CA PRO A 573 -2.41 28.50 -17.83
C PRO A 573 -2.95 29.79 -17.20
N ILE A 574 -2.14 30.84 -17.12
CA ILE A 574 -2.65 32.18 -16.78
C ILE A 574 -3.28 32.75 -18.05
N LYS A 575 -4.61 32.81 -18.12
CA LYS A 575 -5.25 33.81 -18.99
C LYS A 575 -5.01 35.18 -18.34
N THR A 576 -3.97 35.88 -18.79
CA THR A 576 -3.71 37.28 -18.45
C THR A 576 -4.75 38.19 -19.12
N SER A 577 -5.98 38.18 -18.61
CA SER A 577 -6.90 39.31 -18.74
C SER A 577 -8.07 39.16 -17.76
N VAL A 578 -7.87 39.55 -16.51
CA VAL A 578 -9.00 40.03 -15.71
C VAL A 578 -9.00 41.54 -15.87
N ALA A 579 -9.89 42.02 -16.73
CA ALA A 579 -10.11 43.43 -16.96
C ALA A 579 -10.46 44.12 -15.63
N LYS A 580 -9.76 45.22 -15.33
CA LYS A 580 -10.17 46.14 -14.27
C LYS A 580 -11.52 46.74 -14.64
N THR A 581 -12.59 46.35 -13.98
CA THR A 581 -13.83 47.15 -13.97
C THR A 581 -13.74 48.15 -12.83
N SER A 582 -13.46 49.41 -13.16
CA SER A 582 -13.79 50.56 -12.30
C SER A 582 -15.22 51.04 -12.60
N PRO A 583 -15.89 51.72 -11.64
CA PRO A 583 -17.32 51.92 -11.68
C PRO A 583 -17.74 53.06 -12.61
N ALA A 584 -19.01 52.97 -13.03
CA ALA A 584 -19.69 53.83 -14.00
C ALA A 584 -19.58 55.33 -13.70
N SER A 585 -19.36 56.11 -14.77
CA SER A 585 -19.83 57.50 -14.91
C SER A 585 -20.16 57.78 -16.38
N THR A 586 -21.12 58.69 -16.55
CA THR A 586 -22.00 58.90 -17.70
C THR A 586 -21.43 59.85 -18.76
N GLU A 587 -21.96 59.70 -19.98
CA GLU A 587 -22.16 60.68 -21.08
C GLU A 587 -21.10 60.96 -22.17
N SER A 588 -21.51 60.56 -23.40
CA SER A 588 -21.45 61.20 -24.74
C SER A 588 -20.15 61.80 -25.32
N SER A 589 -19.70 61.33 -26.48
CA SER A 589 -20.14 61.77 -27.83
C SER A 589 -19.24 61.19 -28.94
N GLU A 590 -19.74 61.30 -30.17
CA GLU A 590 -19.39 60.69 -31.46
C GLU A 590 -17.95 60.87 -31.97
N LEU A 591 -17.43 59.90 -32.74
CA LEU A 591 -17.23 59.98 -34.21
C LEU A 591 -16.44 58.77 -34.78
N GLU A 592 -16.86 58.37 -35.98
CA GLU A 592 -16.19 57.67 -37.11
C GLU A 592 -14.76 57.11 -36.88
N GLY A 593 -14.39 55.88 -37.27
CA GLY A 593 -14.77 55.09 -38.42
C GLY A 593 -13.47 54.67 -39.12
N GLU A 594 -13.15 53.38 -39.22
CA GLU A 594 -12.45 52.75 -40.34
C GLU A 594 -12.14 51.26 -40.05
N ARG A 595 -12.58 50.42 -40.98
CA ARG A 595 -12.19 49.00 -41.12
C ARG A 595 -10.89 48.95 -41.89
N ILE A 596 -9.89 48.19 -41.41
CA ILE A 596 -8.80 47.69 -42.25
C ILE A 596 -8.56 46.21 -41.92
N GLU A 597 -8.59 45.41 -42.98
CA GLU A 597 -8.40 43.97 -43.04
C GLU A 597 -6.95 43.55 -42.79
N LEU A 598 -6.79 42.36 -42.21
CA LEU A 598 -5.52 41.64 -42.05
C LEU A 598 -5.01 41.09 -43.40
N PRO A 599 -3.69 41.10 -43.64
CA PRO A 599 -3.07 40.09 -44.47
C PRO A 599 -2.14 39.17 -43.65
N SER A 600 -2.36 37.86 -43.83
CA SER A 600 -1.50 36.76 -43.42
C SER A 600 -0.28 36.62 -44.39
N PRO A 601 0.72 35.76 -44.10
CA PRO A 601 2.13 36.13 -44.13
C PRO A 601 2.85 35.74 -45.42
N GLN A 602 3.89 36.49 -45.79
CA GLN A 602 4.88 36.07 -46.78
C GLN A 602 6.15 35.55 -46.10
N SER A 603 6.51 34.35 -46.53
CA SER A 603 7.72 33.60 -46.25
C SER A 603 8.98 34.30 -46.74
N THR A 604 10.05 34.27 -45.94
CA THR A 604 11.42 34.11 -46.47
C THR A 604 12.25 33.31 -45.48
N SER A 605 12.59 32.11 -45.91
CA SER A 605 13.55 31.17 -45.36
C SER A 605 15.00 31.68 -45.46
N LYS A 606 15.82 31.38 -44.44
CA LYS A 606 17.23 31.02 -44.63
C LYS A 606 17.59 29.87 -43.68
N GLU A 607 18.08 28.82 -44.30
CA GLU A 607 18.38 27.48 -43.79
C GLU A 607 19.65 27.46 -42.92
N ALA A 608 19.67 26.55 -41.95
CA ALA A 608 20.86 25.87 -41.48
C ALA A 608 20.47 24.44 -41.04
N GLU A 609 20.70 23.51 -41.97
CA GLU A 609 20.98 22.07 -41.87
C GLU A 609 20.58 21.30 -40.60
N GLU A 610 19.56 20.43 -40.74
CA GLU A 610 19.49 19.13 -40.05
C GLU A 610 19.03 18.06 -41.06
N GLU A 611 19.69 16.89 -41.02
CA GLU A 611 19.62 15.81 -41.99
C GLU A 611 18.19 15.23 -42.18
N LYS A 612 17.74 15.17 -43.44
CA LYS A 612 16.52 14.47 -43.86
C LYS A 612 16.77 12.95 -43.98
N PHE A 613 16.24 12.19 -43.02
CA PHE A 613 15.59 10.89 -43.29
C PHE A 613 14.07 11.18 -43.32
N GLY A 614 13.20 10.75 -44.24
CA GLY A 614 13.25 9.79 -45.34
C GLY A 614 11.83 9.22 -45.48
N ALA A 615 11.03 9.73 -46.43
CA ALA A 615 9.71 9.26 -46.93
C ALA A 615 8.59 8.91 -45.90
N GLU A 616 7.43 9.58 -45.99
CA GLU A 616 6.19 9.16 -45.29
C GLU A 616 5.81 7.73 -45.72
N LEU A 617 6.06 6.74 -44.85
CA LEU A 617 5.67 5.35 -45.04
C LEU A 617 4.14 5.24 -45.03
N SER A 618 3.57 4.52 -46.00
CA SER A 618 2.13 4.25 -45.99
C SER A 618 1.77 3.23 -44.89
N ILE A 619 0.54 3.29 -44.37
CA ILE A 619 0.07 2.39 -43.28
C ILE A 619 0.24 0.90 -43.66
N SER A 620 0.02 0.55 -44.94
CA SER A 620 0.22 -0.82 -45.43
C SER A 620 1.70 -1.27 -45.42
N GLU A 621 2.64 -0.37 -45.67
CA GLU A 621 4.08 -0.69 -45.62
C GLU A 621 4.55 -0.91 -44.18
N ILE A 622 3.97 -0.18 -43.23
CA ILE A 622 4.26 -0.31 -41.81
C ILE A 622 3.85 -1.69 -41.31
N TYR A 623 2.66 -2.15 -41.69
CA TYR A 623 2.19 -3.47 -41.29
C TYR A 623 3.03 -4.60 -41.88
N GLU A 624 3.43 -4.51 -43.15
CA GLU A 624 4.35 -5.48 -43.74
C GLU A 624 5.72 -5.47 -43.04
N ARG A 625 6.24 -4.30 -42.66
CA ARG A 625 7.50 -4.21 -41.91
C ARG A 625 7.39 -4.72 -40.48
N VAL A 626 6.26 -4.52 -39.79
CA VAL A 626 5.99 -5.12 -38.47
C VAL A 626 5.95 -6.64 -38.59
N LYS A 627 5.23 -7.18 -39.57
CA LYS A 627 5.14 -8.62 -39.80
C LYS A 627 6.50 -9.26 -40.11
N ASN A 628 7.36 -8.52 -40.82
CA ASN A 628 8.72 -8.96 -41.16
C ASN A 628 9.78 -8.55 -40.12
N ARG A 629 9.40 -7.90 -39.01
CA ARG A 629 10.29 -7.42 -37.92
C ARG A 629 11.43 -6.51 -38.40
N THR A 630 11.14 -5.60 -39.32
CA THR A 630 12.11 -4.68 -39.94
C THR A 630 11.88 -3.21 -39.60
N ILE A 631 10.97 -2.92 -38.67
CA ILE A 631 10.64 -1.56 -38.21
C ILE A 631 10.87 -1.44 -36.71
N THR A 632 11.38 -0.29 -36.28
CA THR A 632 11.67 -0.01 -34.88
C THR A 632 10.51 0.72 -34.18
N SER A 633 10.47 0.63 -32.86
CA SER A 633 9.49 1.33 -32.02
C SER A 633 9.59 2.86 -32.14
N THR A 634 10.77 3.40 -32.45
CA THR A 634 10.97 4.85 -32.65
C THR A 634 10.39 5.32 -33.98
N GLU A 635 10.55 4.55 -35.06
CA GLU A 635 9.94 4.87 -36.37
C GLU A 635 8.41 4.84 -36.30
N ILE A 636 7.83 3.88 -35.57
CA ILE A 636 6.38 3.83 -35.33
C ILE A 636 5.94 5.03 -34.48
N LEU A 637 6.71 5.40 -33.45
CA LEU A 637 6.39 6.55 -32.60
C LEU A 637 6.35 7.86 -33.39
N ASP A 638 7.33 8.09 -34.27
CA ASP A 638 7.40 9.30 -35.08
C ASP A 638 6.27 9.38 -36.10
N LEU A 639 5.82 8.24 -36.65
CA LEU A 639 4.60 8.17 -37.44
C LEU A 639 3.37 8.55 -36.61
N LEU A 640 3.21 7.95 -35.42
CA LEU A 640 2.02 8.14 -34.59
C LEU A 640 1.84 9.62 -34.17
N LYS A 641 2.94 10.36 -33.95
CA LYS A 641 2.91 11.81 -33.68
C LYS A 641 2.23 12.63 -34.78
N THR A 642 2.16 12.12 -36.02
CA THR A 642 1.52 12.80 -37.16
C THR A 642 0.03 12.45 -37.33
N LYS A 643 -0.52 11.55 -36.52
CA LYS A 643 -1.88 11.02 -36.64
C LYS A 643 -2.80 11.48 -35.52
N SER A 644 -4.10 11.52 -35.77
CA SER A 644 -5.10 11.80 -34.74
C SER A 644 -5.16 10.68 -33.68
N PRO A 645 -5.63 10.95 -32.44
CA PRO A 645 -5.69 9.93 -31.39
C PRO A 645 -6.47 8.66 -31.76
N ASP A 646 -7.53 8.79 -32.56
CA ASP A 646 -8.32 7.65 -33.02
C ASP A 646 -7.53 6.79 -34.03
N GLU A 647 -6.83 7.42 -34.97
CA GLU A 647 -5.93 6.73 -35.92
C GLU A 647 -4.75 6.07 -35.20
N GLN A 648 -4.18 6.73 -34.18
CA GLN A 648 -3.09 6.15 -33.37
C GLN A 648 -3.54 4.86 -32.68
N LYS A 649 -4.75 4.87 -32.12
CA LYS A 649 -5.33 3.71 -31.46
C LYS A 649 -5.58 2.57 -32.44
N GLU A 650 -6.07 2.86 -33.64
CA GLU A 650 -6.32 1.86 -34.67
C GLU A 650 -5.00 1.22 -35.14
N ILE A 651 -3.99 2.04 -35.42
CA ILE A 651 -2.65 1.58 -35.83
C ILE A 651 -2.01 0.72 -34.73
N LEU A 652 -2.02 1.16 -33.48
CA LEU A 652 -1.46 0.40 -32.36
C LEU A 652 -2.21 -0.92 -32.10
N THR A 653 -3.52 -0.93 -32.28
CA THR A 653 -4.34 -2.14 -32.13
C THR A 653 -3.96 -3.18 -33.18
N GLU A 654 -3.71 -2.76 -34.42
CA GLU A 654 -3.25 -3.67 -35.48
C GLU A 654 -1.81 -4.15 -35.24
N ILE A 655 -0.88 -3.26 -34.87
CA ILE A 655 0.51 -3.66 -34.55
C ILE A 655 0.52 -4.71 -33.44
N ASN A 656 -0.31 -4.54 -32.40
CA ASN A 656 -0.43 -5.48 -31.29
C ASN A 656 -0.92 -6.87 -31.70
N LYS A 657 -1.62 -7.03 -32.84
CA LYS A 657 -2.00 -8.35 -33.37
C LYS A 657 -0.82 -9.10 -33.99
N TYR A 658 0.18 -8.39 -34.50
CA TYR A 658 1.33 -8.96 -35.20
C TYR A 658 2.58 -9.04 -34.31
N ASP A 659 2.82 -8.04 -33.46
CA ASP A 659 3.94 -7.99 -32.54
C ASP A 659 3.55 -7.22 -31.26
N SER A 660 3.13 -7.97 -30.23
CA SER A 660 2.65 -7.40 -28.97
C SER A 660 3.73 -6.72 -28.15
N ASP A 661 4.98 -7.18 -28.27
CA ASP A 661 6.11 -6.62 -27.52
C ASP A 661 6.52 -5.27 -28.12
N LEU A 662 6.55 -5.17 -29.45
CA LEU A 662 6.77 -3.91 -30.16
C LEU A 662 5.66 -2.89 -29.89
N ALA A 663 4.39 -3.33 -29.87
CA ALA A 663 3.26 -2.46 -29.52
C ALA A 663 3.35 -1.93 -28.08
N ALA A 664 3.75 -2.78 -27.13
CA ALA A 664 3.96 -2.38 -25.74
C ALA A 664 5.11 -1.37 -25.60
N GLU A 665 6.22 -1.57 -26.33
CA GLU A 665 7.35 -0.64 -26.33
C GLU A 665 6.96 0.74 -26.89
N VAL A 666 6.23 0.77 -28.01
CA VAL A 666 5.73 2.02 -28.61
C VAL A 666 4.75 2.72 -27.66
N TYR A 667 3.86 1.97 -27.01
CA TYR A 667 2.90 2.50 -26.04
C TYR A 667 3.59 3.14 -24.83
N LEU A 668 4.63 2.49 -24.30
CA LEU A 668 5.44 3.04 -23.21
C LEU A 668 6.17 4.32 -23.63
N LYS A 669 6.68 4.39 -24.86
CA LYS A 669 7.32 5.60 -25.40
C LYS A 669 6.34 6.75 -25.62
N LEU A 670 5.10 6.46 -26.04
CA LEU A 670 4.01 7.45 -26.13
C LEU A 670 3.66 8.05 -24.77
N LEU A 671 3.51 7.22 -23.73
CA LEU A 671 3.20 7.67 -22.37
C LEU A 671 4.34 8.48 -21.72
N GLY A 672 5.59 8.24 -22.12
CA GLY A 672 6.76 9.00 -21.63
C GLY A 672 6.92 10.40 -22.24
N GLY A 673 6.17 10.72 -23.31
CA GLY A 673 6.32 11.94 -24.11
C GLY A 673 5.54 13.17 -23.65
N GLY A 674 4.78 13.09 -22.56
CA GLY A 674 4.23 14.25 -21.87
C GLY A 674 3.29 15.14 -22.70
N GLU A 675 2.27 14.56 -23.33
CA GLU A 675 1.00 15.22 -23.67
C GLU A 675 0.00 14.12 -24.09
N PHE A 676 -0.73 13.56 -23.12
CA PHE A 676 -1.89 12.68 -23.35
C PHE A 676 -2.83 12.69 -22.15
#